data_AF-A0A4U7BA87-F1
#
_entry.id   AF-A0A4U7BA87-F1
#
_cell.length_a   1.000
_cell.length_b   1.000
_cell.length_c   1.000
_cell.angle_alpha   90.00
_cell.angle_beta   90.00
_cell.angle_gamma   90.00
#
_symmetry.space_group_name_H-M   'P 1'
#
loop_
_entity.id
_entity.type
_entity.pdbx_description
1 polymer ?
#
loop_
_entity_poly.entity_id
_entity_poly.type
_entity_poly.pdbx_seq_one_letter_code
_entity_poly.pdbx_strand_id
1 'polypeptide(L)'
;MGTKRHREEKVSALDSPAPTDAQRPRKKLQTYSEDDARLAKWFNDLSDDVRATRISACREIVLFIDKATQDQKDRILEKLIRGLCSSRKSARLGFSLTFTAFLDRTCERTASAGADYKVLELLPTVESLTSPPSNASNQERKDYELGRCLAFRAFIQSKALSNQPLNQGVHIFTQLLDHIFALYKEASSIRQECGITANSILGAVASAPLPDSAFASALLQSYRNHSAAKTPEGLAAWFEAQSIFPKNLQLPKDVWHRDDPLDPKERSTLIQILRDNTFEQNGDAGATFKTSTGQAQRSPCMAWETVLKAVVQRSVNAAAADKPDPAFFTQFWREAVDEAFFSAKASSERKSVGLQIVRLGVLLVPSTIVAGIFSPNVIRCIINQRSSPSNTLHAAAELPLKTICLRARQQPQSALSFLTAIISKCGLVNFDKLTRTKTVDELLSLLPAEETDSLLEHIDDNIRKPKTSEHLDVEVSQRSSADLLLTLVRKQHLPPTQLGNHTKNPQADIETPLPIFPWTKLFGILTRHAYLAKGGLESMPEAIREVYQARTMSCLTHTLDSSLDPNFDHAAYIVATMSNLVKSGKYNLVLQADGTVLDILAKSVNQVVDITKEVPKALPEQRPTLQAFKLLFSLSVLQAHSGDGDAVSILEELHDVHDMWTKSKNTSTALIEILLGFLSRPSALFRKLAQQVFAAISAQVGADGLHALLDILEKPENLSGQQELFENADEVADELAGIMENSSDGSADSSEDDSSDNEDASDVEMIEANGDVESGDASASGEDSSEGGDDTSSDEGAGSEPDDELTAFESKLAQTLGTNKPVVNGDAADSDSDESDMDDDQMMQLDGHLTKIFQERTKLSNKKKDNRDAKGTVVNFKSRVLDLLTVFVKQCYSRPLILETIVPLLQLTRTTSNKELSSRAFTVLKSLSDTCNKHKTWPEVEEDELFTVLAAIHKELKQSNSKVHASAASRSSLFVVKVAITKDRQNYERAADMYTALQKDWYAHPRSKIPNSVFTEWTSWSISSRKG
;
A
#
# COMPACT_ATOMS: atom_id res chain seq x y z
N MET A 1 -31.86 17.00 -34.66
CA MET A 1 -32.55 17.68 -35.78
C MET A 1 -32.77 16.67 -36.90
N GLY A 2 -33.93 16.71 -37.59
CA GLY A 2 -34.26 15.84 -38.73
C GLY A 2 -33.28 16.00 -39.91
N THR A 3 -33.30 15.19 -40.96
CA THR A 3 -34.48 14.88 -41.80
C THR A 3 -34.22 13.75 -42.80
N LYS A 4 -35.31 13.07 -43.14
CA LYS A 4 -35.63 12.16 -44.26
C LYS A 4 -35.02 12.49 -45.64
N ARG A 5 -34.77 11.45 -46.45
CA ARG A 5 -34.94 11.40 -47.93
C ARG A 5 -35.43 9.99 -48.33
N HIS A 6 -36.72 9.83 -48.65
CA HIS A 6 -37.33 9.71 -49.99
C HIS A 6 -36.73 8.65 -50.91
N ARG A 7 -37.55 7.65 -51.25
CA ARG A 7 -37.31 6.57 -52.22
C ARG A 7 -38.21 6.82 -53.41
N GLU A 8 -37.60 6.94 -54.59
CA GLU A 8 -38.27 7.15 -55.88
C GLU A 8 -38.96 5.90 -56.42
N GLU A 9 -40.09 6.12 -57.07
CA GLU A 9 -40.84 5.19 -57.90
C GLU A 9 -40.15 4.97 -59.25
N LYS A 10 -40.26 3.75 -59.78
CA LYS A 10 -40.30 3.52 -61.23
C LYS A 10 -41.37 2.47 -61.55
N VAL A 11 -42.37 2.91 -62.30
CA VAL A 11 -43.39 2.10 -62.97
C VAL A 11 -42.97 1.95 -64.44
N SER A 12 -43.06 0.74 -64.98
CA SER A 12 -43.44 0.54 -66.39
C SER A 12 -44.13 -0.80 -66.55
N ALA A 13 -45.37 -0.74 -67.06
CA ALA A 13 -46.26 -1.84 -67.36
C ALA A 13 -45.99 -2.46 -68.74
N LEU A 14 -46.45 -3.71 -68.92
CA LEU A 14 -46.96 -4.24 -70.20
C LEU A 14 -47.86 -5.45 -69.93
N ASP A 15 -49.08 -5.37 -70.47
CA ASP A 15 -50.22 -6.29 -70.36
C ASP A 15 -50.05 -7.62 -71.12
N SER A 16 -50.67 -8.69 -70.59
CA SER A 16 -51.63 -9.56 -71.32
C SER A 16 -52.19 -10.69 -70.42
N PRO A 17 -53.40 -11.22 -70.69
CA PRO A 17 -54.33 -11.74 -69.67
C PRO A 17 -54.30 -13.27 -69.43
N ALA A 18 -54.99 -13.65 -68.36
CA ALA A 18 -55.13 -14.97 -67.68
C ALA A 18 -55.23 -16.24 -68.56
N PRO A 19 -55.01 -17.42 -67.93
CA PRO A 19 -56.20 -18.17 -67.53
C PRO A 19 -56.19 -18.60 -66.05
N THR A 20 -57.37 -18.52 -65.47
CA THR A 20 -57.81 -19.17 -64.24
C THR A 20 -57.44 -20.65 -64.21
N ASP A 21 -56.74 -21.07 -63.15
CA ASP A 21 -56.94 -22.43 -62.65
C ASP A 21 -57.00 -22.45 -61.13
N ALA A 22 -58.09 -23.03 -60.65
CA ALA A 22 -58.55 -23.03 -59.29
C ALA A 22 -58.01 -24.27 -58.60
N GLN A 23 -56.95 -24.12 -57.79
CA GLN A 23 -56.59 -25.08 -56.73
C GLN A 23 -55.49 -24.50 -55.84
N ARG A 24 -55.87 -23.69 -54.85
CA ARG A 24 -55.09 -23.52 -53.62
C ARG A 24 -56.00 -23.88 -52.45
N PRO A 25 -55.67 -24.86 -51.60
CA PRO A 25 -56.41 -25.09 -50.37
C PRO A 25 -56.31 -23.81 -49.53
N ARG A 26 -57.47 -23.24 -49.16
CA ARG A 26 -57.55 -22.11 -48.23
C ARG A 26 -56.74 -22.47 -46.98
N LYS A 27 -55.67 -21.71 -46.69
CA LYS A 27 -55.00 -21.73 -45.39
C LYS A 27 -56.10 -21.56 -44.33
N LYS A 28 -56.30 -22.57 -43.47
CA LYS A 28 -57.19 -22.45 -42.31
C LYS A 28 -56.83 -21.16 -41.57
N LEU A 29 -57.80 -20.26 -41.41
CA LEU A 29 -57.65 -19.09 -40.54
C LEU A 29 -57.43 -19.63 -39.12
N GLN A 30 -56.21 -19.49 -38.61
CA GLN A 30 -55.84 -19.96 -37.28
C GLN A 30 -56.45 -18.99 -36.26
N THR A 31 -57.52 -19.39 -35.59
CA THR A 31 -58.13 -18.60 -34.51
C THR A 31 -57.18 -18.61 -33.31
N TYR A 32 -56.51 -17.47 -33.06
CA TYR A 32 -55.63 -17.30 -31.89
C TYR A 32 -56.47 -17.24 -30.61
N SER A 33 -56.21 -18.15 -29.66
CA SER A 33 -56.81 -18.14 -28.32
C SER A 33 -56.13 -17.11 -27.42
N GLU A 34 -56.79 -16.66 -26.34
CA GLU A 34 -56.14 -15.87 -25.27
C GLU A 34 -54.91 -16.59 -24.71
N ASP A 35 -54.95 -17.92 -24.66
CA ASP A 35 -53.81 -18.74 -24.22
C ASP A 35 -52.64 -18.67 -25.21
N ASP A 36 -52.89 -18.57 -26.52
CA ASP A 36 -51.83 -18.41 -27.53
C ASP A 36 -51.15 -17.03 -27.40
N ALA A 37 -51.91 -15.99 -27.03
CA ALA A 37 -51.37 -14.65 -26.75
C ALA A 37 -50.52 -14.62 -25.48
N ARG A 38 -50.95 -15.32 -24.41
CA ARG A 38 -50.16 -15.47 -23.17
C ARG A 38 -48.87 -16.25 -23.41
N LEU A 39 -48.94 -17.37 -24.14
CA LEU A 39 -47.77 -18.14 -24.54
C LEU A 39 -46.78 -17.29 -25.36
N ALA A 40 -47.26 -16.52 -26.34
CA ALA A 40 -46.41 -15.63 -27.13
C ALA A 40 -45.69 -14.59 -26.26
N LYS A 41 -46.37 -14.02 -25.27
CA LYS A 41 -45.74 -13.11 -24.30
C LYS A 41 -44.65 -13.82 -23.50
N TRP A 42 -44.94 -14.99 -22.91
CA TRP A 42 -43.94 -15.71 -22.13
C TRP A 42 -42.72 -16.13 -22.96
N PHE A 43 -42.91 -16.54 -24.22
CA PHE A 43 -41.78 -16.83 -25.12
C PHE A 43 -40.90 -15.61 -25.42
N ASN A 44 -41.48 -14.42 -25.51
CA ASN A 44 -40.71 -13.18 -25.63
C ASN A 44 -39.94 -12.88 -24.33
N ASP A 45 -40.60 -13.07 -23.18
CA ASP A 45 -40.02 -12.85 -21.84
C ASP A 45 -38.86 -13.83 -21.54
N LEU A 46 -38.84 -15.03 -22.15
CA LEU A 46 -37.67 -15.93 -22.11
C LEU A 46 -36.41 -15.33 -22.78
N SER A 47 -36.60 -14.40 -23.70
CA SER A 47 -35.52 -13.72 -24.43
C SER A 47 -35.08 -12.41 -23.78
N ASP A 48 -35.66 -12.05 -22.63
CA ASP A 48 -35.34 -10.81 -21.90
C ASP A 48 -33.95 -10.89 -21.24
N ASP A 49 -33.26 -9.76 -21.11
CA ASP A 49 -31.91 -9.70 -20.51
C ASP A 49 -31.94 -9.80 -18.97
N VAL A 50 -33.07 -9.51 -18.34
CA VAL A 50 -33.28 -9.61 -16.89
C VAL A 50 -33.54 -11.07 -16.49
N ARG A 51 -32.68 -11.60 -15.60
CA ARG A 51 -32.75 -13.00 -15.13
C ARG A 51 -34.09 -13.33 -14.46
N ALA A 52 -34.64 -12.42 -13.66
CA ALA A 52 -35.91 -12.64 -12.95
C ALA A 52 -37.10 -12.81 -13.92
N THR A 53 -37.16 -11.99 -14.97
CA THR A 53 -38.18 -12.06 -16.03
C THR A 53 -38.14 -13.41 -16.74
N ARG A 54 -36.94 -13.89 -17.11
CA ARG A 54 -36.77 -15.22 -17.73
C ARG A 54 -37.24 -16.36 -16.82
N ILE A 55 -36.89 -16.32 -15.54
CA ILE A 55 -37.30 -17.36 -14.57
C ILE A 55 -38.83 -17.35 -14.38
N SER A 56 -39.45 -16.16 -14.32
CA SER A 56 -40.91 -16.03 -14.22
C SER A 56 -41.59 -16.62 -15.45
N ALA A 57 -41.13 -16.30 -16.66
CA ALA A 57 -41.69 -16.83 -17.89
C ALA A 57 -41.52 -18.36 -18.01
N CYS A 58 -40.36 -18.88 -17.61
CA CYS A 58 -40.13 -20.34 -17.50
C CYS A 58 -41.17 -20.99 -16.58
N ARG A 59 -41.41 -20.42 -15.40
CA ARG A 59 -42.39 -20.94 -14.44
C ARG A 59 -43.80 -20.97 -15.03
N GLU A 60 -44.23 -19.88 -15.66
CA GLU A 60 -45.58 -19.79 -16.24
C GLU A 60 -45.77 -20.79 -17.38
N ILE A 61 -44.79 -20.94 -18.28
CA ILE A 61 -44.84 -21.94 -19.35
C ILE A 61 -44.94 -23.35 -18.77
N VAL A 62 -44.13 -23.69 -17.75
CA VAL A 62 -44.14 -25.01 -17.12
C VAL A 62 -45.48 -25.32 -16.43
N LEU A 63 -46.07 -24.34 -15.74
CA LEU A 63 -47.40 -24.49 -15.12
C LEU A 63 -48.51 -24.66 -16.16
N PHE A 64 -48.38 -24.01 -17.32
CA PHE A 64 -49.34 -24.11 -18.41
C PHE A 64 -49.35 -25.50 -19.07
N ILE A 65 -48.23 -26.23 -19.09
CA ILE A 65 -48.13 -27.60 -19.66
C ILE A 65 -49.21 -28.53 -19.11
N ASP A 66 -49.58 -28.37 -17.83
CA ASP A 66 -50.58 -29.21 -17.16
C ASP A 66 -51.99 -29.07 -17.74
N LYS A 67 -52.30 -27.91 -18.34
CA LYS A 67 -53.62 -27.57 -18.89
C LYS A 67 -53.64 -27.53 -20.43
N ALA A 68 -52.46 -27.62 -21.05
CA ALA A 68 -52.29 -27.54 -22.50
C ALA A 68 -52.79 -28.81 -23.22
N THR A 69 -53.38 -28.64 -24.41
CA THR A 69 -53.69 -29.75 -25.32
C THR A 69 -52.40 -30.37 -25.87
N GLN A 70 -52.47 -31.59 -26.41
CA GLN A 70 -51.31 -32.25 -27.01
C GLN A 70 -50.68 -31.42 -28.14
N ASP A 71 -51.51 -30.85 -29.03
CA ASP A 71 -51.07 -29.94 -30.10
C ASP A 71 -50.42 -28.65 -29.57
N GLN A 72 -50.86 -28.12 -28.42
CA GLN A 72 -50.19 -26.99 -27.76
C GLN A 72 -48.84 -27.41 -27.16
N LYS A 73 -48.73 -28.61 -26.59
CA LYS A 73 -47.46 -29.14 -26.06
C LYS A 73 -46.44 -29.35 -27.17
N ASP A 74 -46.84 -29.91 -28.31
CA ASP A 74 -45.97 -30.08 -29.48
C ASP A 74 -45.50 -28.72 -30.02
N ARG A 75 -46.40 -27.73 -30.11
CA ARG A 75 -46.04 -26.35 -30.49
C ARG A 75 -45.08 -25.68 -29.51
N ILE A 76 -45.26 -25.91 -28.20
CA ILE A 76 -44.36 -25.40 -27.17
C ILE A 76 -42.99 -26.06 -27.31
N LEU A 77 -42.94 -27.39 -27.44
CA LEU A 77 -41.72 -28.17 -27.62
C LEU A 77 -40.93 -27.70 -28.85
N GLU A 78 -41.58 -27.56 -30.01
CA GLU A 78 -40.93 -27.05 -31.23
C GLU A 78 -40.37 -25.63 -31.05
N LYS A 79 -41.13 -24.74 -30.39
CA LYS A 79 -40.68 -23.37 -30.12
C LYS A 79 -39.51 -23.33 -29.15
N LEU A 80 -39.53 -24.17 -28.12
CA LEU A 80 -38.44 -24.28 -27.16
C LEU A 80 -37.16 -24.74 -27.86
N ILE A 81 -37.22 -25.81 -28.66
CA ILE A 81 -36.07 -26.34 -29.42
C ILE A 81 -35.53 -25.31 -30.41
N ARG A 82 -36.40 -24.68 -31.23
CA ARG A 82 -35.96 -23.62 -32.17
C ARG A 82 -35.37 -22.41 -31.45
N GLY A 83 -35.88 -22.07 -30.25
CA GLY A 83 -35.38 -20.96 -29.43
C GLY A 83 -33.94 -21.16 -28.93
N LEU A 84 -33.47 -22.41 -28.81
CA LEU A 84 -32.07 -22.72 -28.46
C LEU A 84 -31.08 -22.28 -29.53
N CYS A 85 -31.52 -22.19 -30.79
CA CYS A 85 -30.71 -21.73 -31.92
C CYS A 85 -30.72 -20.20 -32.08
N SER A 86 -31.30 -19.46 -31.13
CA SER A 86 -31.31 -17.99 -31.16
C SER A 86 -29.89 -17.42 -31.09
N SER A 87 -29.62 -16.36 -31.84
CA SER A 87 -28.33 -15.63 -31.79
C SER A 87 -28.16 -14.82 -30.49
N ARG A 88 -29.24 -14.57 -29.73
CA ARG A 88 -29.19 -13.86 -28.45
C ARG A 88 -28.83 -14.79 -27.31
N LYS A 89 -27.75 -14.47 -26.57
CA LYS A 89 -27.27 -15.28 -25.43
C LYS A 89 -28.31 -15.39 -24.31
N SER A 90 -29.02 -14.30 -23.99
CA SER A 90 -30.09 -14.26 -22.98
C SER A 90 -31.25 -15.20 -23.35
N ALA A 91 -31.67 -15.20 -24.62
CA ALA A 91 -32.66 -16.12 -25.15
C ALA A 91 -32.22 -17.58 -24.98
N ARG A 92 -31.01 -17.94 -25.42
CA ARG A 92 -30.51 -19.33 -25.29
C ARG A 92 -30.56 -19.85 -23.85
N LEU A 93 -30.22 -19.00 -22.87
CA LEU A 93 -30.31 -19.35 -21.45
C LEU A 93 -31.76 -19.57 -21.00
N GLY A 94 -32.69 -18.69 -21.37
CA GLY A 94 -34.11 -18.81 -21.02
C GLY A 94 -34.78 -20.03 -21.66
N PHE A 95 -34.55 -20.24 -22.95
CA PHE A 95 -35.06 -21.39 -23.69
C PHE A 95 -34.47 -22.71 -23.20
N SER A 96 -33.15 -22.77 -22.92
CA SER A 96 -32.51 -23.98 -22.37
C SER A 96 -33.07 -24.36 -21.01
N LEU A 97 -33.20 -23.39 -20.09
CA LEU A 97 -33.79 -23.63 -18.77
C LEU A 97 -35.23 -24.14 -18.87
N THR A 98 -36.05 -23.50 -19.72
CA THR A 98 -37.45 -23.86 -19.89
C THR A 98 -37.61 -25.21 -20.58
N PHE A 99 -36.72 -25.55 -21.52
CA PHE A 99 -36.71 -26.86 -22.15
C PHE A 99 -36.33 -27.97 -21.16
N THR A 100 -35.32 -27.77 -20.32
CA THR A 100 -34.99 -28.72 -19.24
C THR A 100 -36.16 -28.91 -18.28
N ALA A 101 -36.82 -27.83 -17.84
CA ALA A 101 -37.96 -27.91 -16.93
C ALA A 101 -39.21 -28.52 -17.60
N PHE A 102 -39.40 -28.29 -18.90
CA PHE A 102 -40.43 -28.95 -19.71
C PHE A 102 -40.20 -30.46 -19.70
N LEU A 103 -38.98 -30.91 -19.98
CA LEU A 103 -38.59 -32.33 -19.98
C LEU A 103 -38.83 -32.97 -18.61
N ASP A 104 -38.43 -32.32 -17.52
CA ASP A 104 -38.71 -32.79 -16.16
C ASP A 104 -40.20 -33.05 -15.94
N ARG A 105 -41.04 -32.05 -16.29
CA ARG A 105 -42.48 -32.11 -16.06
C ARG A 105 -43.19 -33.15 -16.93
N THR A 106 -42.72 -33.35 -18.15
CA THR A 106 -43.29 -34.35 -19.06
C THR A 106 -42.83 -35.77 -18.72
N CYS A 107 -41.55 -35.95 -18.38
CA CYS A 107 -40.97 -37.26 -18.06
C CYS A 107 -41.37 -37.78 -16.66
N GLU A 108 -41.74 -36.90 -15.71
CA GLU A 108 -42.34 -37.32 -14.43
C GLU A 108 -43.71 -38.01 -14.62
N ARG A 109 -44.50 -37.60 -15.64
CA ARG A 109 -45.83 -38.18 -15.90
C ARG A 109 -45.80 -39.49 -16.66
N THR A 110 -44.80 -39.70 -17.51
CA THR A 110 -44.67 -40.93 -18.34
C THR A 110 -44.35 -42.17 -17.50
N ALA A 111 -43.85 -42.02 -16.27
CA ALA A 111 -43.72 -43.12 -15.32
C ALA A 111 -45.06 -43.66 -14.80
N SER A 112 -46.17 -42.92 -14.98
CA SER A 112 -47.50 -43.28 -14.45
C SER A 112 -48.60 -43.50 -15.50
N ALA A 113 -48.40 -43.07 -16.76
CA ALA A 113 -49.36 -43.30 -17.84
C ALA A 113 -48.61 -43.40 -19.17
N GLY A 114 -48.62 -44.58 -19.81
CA GLY A 114 -47.83 -44.92 -21.00
C GLY A 114 -48.16 -44.12 -22.28
N ALA A 115 -47.77 -42.85 -22.31
CA ALA A 115 -47.65 -42.03 -23.51
C ALA A 115 -46.18 -41.67 -23.75
N ASP A 116 -45.73 -41.87 -24.99
CA ASP A 116 -44.34 -41.95 -25.44
C ASP A 116 -43.73 -40.55 -25.71
N TYR A 117 -42.95 -40.03 -24.76
CA TYR A 117 -41.79 -39.21 -25.10
C TYR A 117 -40.57 -39.88 -24.50
N LYS A 118 -40.08 -40.93 -25.16
CA LYS A 118 -38.76 -41.45 -24.82
C LYS A 118 -37.74 -40.47 -25.36
N VAL A 119 -36.71 -40.14 -24.59
CA VAL A 119 -35.61 -39.25 -25.01
C VAL A 119 -35.13 -39.58 -26.43
N LEU A 120 -35.03 -40.88 -26.74
CA LEU A 120 -34.61 -41.41 -28.05
C LEU A 120 -35.55 -41.07 -29.21
N GLU A 121 -36.86 -40.97 -28.97
CA GLU A 121 -37.86 -40.59 -29.99
C GLU A 121 -37.82 -39.08 -30.27
N LEU A 122 -37.33 -38.28 -29.32
CA LEU A 122 -37.16 -36.84 -29.48
C LEU A 122 -35.85 -36.44 -30.17
N LEU A 123 -34.82 -37.30 -30.20
CA LEU A 123 -33.53 -36.99 -30.83
C LEU A 123 -33.66 -36.62 -32.32
N PRO A 124 -34.41 -37.37 -33.17
CA PRO A 124 -34.59 -36.99 -34.57
C PRO A 124 -35.31 -35.64 -34.72
N THR A 125 -36.24 -35.33 -33.81
CA THR A 125 -36.95 -34.05 -33.79
C THR A 125 -35.99 -32.91 -33.47
N VAL A 126 -35.15 -33.07 -32.44
CA VAL A 126 -34.11 -32.10 -32.10
C VAL A 126 -33.14 -31.90 -33.26
N GLU A 127 -32.64 -32.97 -33.88
CA GLU A 127 -31.72 -32.87 -35.02
C GLU A 127 -32.35 -32.13 -36.21
N SER A 128 -33.61 -32.44 -36.54
CA SER A 128 -34.32 -31.79 -37.64
C SER A 128 -34.54 -30.30 -37.39
N LEU A 129 -34.94 -29.91 -36.17
CA LEU A 129 -35.26 -28.52 -35.82
C LEU A 129 -34.02 -27.66 -35.56
N THR A 130 -32.88 -28.29 -35.30
CA THR A 130 -31.59 -27.63 -35.05
C THR A 130 -30.62 -27.77 -36.24
N SER A 131 -31.09 -28.22 -37.39
CA SER A 131 -30.28 -28.24 -38.62
C SER A 131 -30.28 -26.87 -39.29
N PRO A 132 -29.10 -26.32 -39.67
CA PRO A 132 -29.04 -25.03 -40.33
C PRO A 132 -29.64 -25.11 -41.75
N PRO A 133 -30.28 -24.03 -42.24
CA PRO A 133 -30.71 -23.97 -43.64
C PRO A 133 -29.52 -24.05 -44.61
N SER A 134 -29.76 -24.53 -45.83
CA SER A 134 -28.69 -24.78 -46.83
C SER A 134 -27.83 -23.55 -47.17
N ASN A 135 -28.40 -22.35 -47.02
CA ASN A 135 -27.75 -21.05 -47.24
C ASN A 135 -27.38 -20.30 -45.94
N ALA A 136 -27.33 -20.97 -44.79
CA ALA A 136 -26.98 -20.36 -43.51
C ALA A 136 -25.57 -19.76 -43.51
N SER A 137 -25.43 -18.57 -42.93
CA SER A 137 -24.14 -17.94 -42.65
C SER A 137 -23.32 -18.75 -41.63
N ASN A 138 -22.00 -18.52 -41.57
CA ASN A 138 -21.13 -19.20 -40.60
C ASN A 138 -21.57 -18.97 -39.14
N GLN A 139 -22.08 -17.78 -38.84
CA GLN A 139 -22.58 -17.45 -37.50
C GLN A 139 -23.89 -18.17 -37.19
N GLU A 140 -24.84 -18.21 -38.14
CA GLU A 140 -26.09 -18.96 -37.98
C GLU A 140 -25.82 -20.44 -37.82
N ARG A 141 -24.94 -21.04 -38.64
CA ARG A 141 -24.53 -22.45 -38.50
C ARG A 141 -24.04 -22.75 -37.09
N LYS A 142 -23.17 -21.89 -36.54
CA LYS A 142 -22.68 -22.02 -35.16
C LYS A 142 -23.80 -21.88 -34.12
N ASP A 143 -24.75 -20.96 -34.30
CA ASP A 143 -25.88 -20.81 -33.38
C ASP A 143 -26.82 -22.04 -33.42
N TYR A 144 -27.03 -22.66 -34.59
CA TYR A 144 -27.77 -23.93 -34.74
C TYR A 144 -27.05 -25.10 -34.07
N GLU A 145 -25.75 -25.25 -34.31
CA GLU A 145 -24.88 -26.25 -33.67
C GLU A 145 -24.89 -26.12 -32.14
N LEU A 146 -24.77 -24.89 -31.63
CA LEU A 146 -24.81 -24.60 -30.20
C LEU A 146 -26.21 -24.86 -29.63
N GLY A 147 -27.27 -24.53 -30.36
CA GLY A 147 -28.65 -24.86 -29.98
C GLY A 147 -28.88 -26.37 -29.86
N ARG A 148 -28.33 -27.16 -30.77
CA ARG A 148 -28.34 -28.64 -30.69
C ARG A 148 -27.60 -29.14 -29.45
N CYS A 149 -26.42 -28.59 -29.18
CA CYS A 149 -25.63 -28.92 -28.00
C CYS A 149 -26.41 -28.62 -26.69
N LEU A 150 -27.06 -27.46 -26.61
CA LEU A 150 -27.91 -27.09 -25.47
C LEU A 150 -29.14 -28.00 -25.32
N ALA A 151 -29.72 -28.49 -26.41
CA ALA A 151 -30.82 -29.45 -26.36
C ALA A 151 -30.36 -30.78 -25.76
N PHE A 152 -29.20 -31.29 -26.18
CA PHE A 152 -28.59 -32.49 -25.59
C PHE A 152 -28.26 -32.30 -24.11
N ARG A 153 -27.75 -31.12 -23.74
CA ARG A 153 -27.53 -30.76 -22.34
C ARG A 153 -28.81 -30.78 -21.51
N ALA A 154 -29.91 -30.29 -22.06
CA ALA A 154 -31.20 -30.30 -21.37
C ALA A 154 -31.68 -31.73 -21.07
N PHE A 155 -31.47 -32.69 -21.99
CA PHE A 155 -31.76 -34.10 -21.72
C PHE A 155 -30.93 -34.66 -20.56
N ILE A 156 -29.64 -34.34 -20.50
CA ILE A 156 -28.73 -34.80 -19.43
C ILE A 156 -29.07 -34.16 -18.08
N GLN A 157 -29.37 -32.86 -18.06
CA GLN A 157 -29.66 -32.12 -16.83
C GLN A 157 -31.08 -32.32 -16.30
N SER A 158 -32.00 -32.78 -17.16
CA SER A 158 -33.33 -33.20 -16.75
C SER A 158 -33.31 -34.55 -16.02
N LYS A 159 -34.38 -34.86 -15.31
CA LYS A 159 -34.63 -36.16 -14.68
C LYS A 159 -35.00 -37.26 -15.68
N ALA A 160 -34.96 -37.00 -16.99
CA ALA A 160 -35.35 -37.97 -18.02
C ALA A 160 -34.52 -39.26 -17.97
N LEU A 161 -33.23 -39.16 -17.61
CA LEU A 161 -32.34 -40.31 -17.45
C LEU A 161 -32.52 -41.00 -16.08
N SER A 162 -32.69 -40.23 -15.01
CA SER A 162 -32.80 -40.74 -13.63
C SER A 162 -34.18 -41.32 -13.29
N ASN A 163 -35.23 -40.93 -14.01
CA ASN A 163 -36.58 -41.48 -13.84
C ASN A 163 -36.74 -42.87 -14.47
N GLN A 164 -35.73 -43.36 -15.20
CA GLN A 164 -35.71 -44.70 -15.78
C GLN A 164 -34.94 -45.67 -14.88
N PRO A 165 -35.17 -46.99 -14.99
CA PRO A 165 -34.28 -47.98 -14.39
C PRO A 165 -32.84 -47.77 -14.85
N LEU A 166 -31.87 -47.93 -13.95
CA LEU A 166 -30.45 -47.59 -14.18
C LEU A 166 -29.91 -48.07 -15.53
N ASN A 167 -30.09 -49.35 -15.87
CA ASN A 167 -29.60 -49.92 -17.13
C ASN A 167 -30.20 -49.24 -18.37
N GLN A 168 -31.48 -48.87 -18.31
CA GLN A 168 -32.18 -48.19 -19.40
C GLN A 168 -31.76 -46.72 -19.49
N GLY A 169 -31.61 -46.04 -18.35
CA GLY A 169 -31.08 -44.68 -18.28
C GLY A 169 -29.66 -44.60 -18.86
N VAL A 170 -28.78 -45.53 -18.49
CA VAL A 170 -27.41 -45.63 -19.03
C VAL A 170 -27.42 -45.92 -20.52
N HIS A 171 -28.29 -46.81 -21.01
CA HIS A 171 -28.41 -47.09 -22.44
C HIS A 171 -28.84 -45.84 -23.24
N ILE A 172 -29.86 -45.11 -22.76
CA ILE A 172 -30.31 -43.86 -23.38
C ILE A 172 -29.16 -42.83 -23.37
N PHE A 173 -28.43 -42.73 -22.26
CA PHE A 173 -27.30 -41.83 -22.14
C PHE A 173 -26.16 -42.17 -23.12
N THR A 174 -25.82 -43.45 -23.28
CA THR A 174 -24.79 -43.88 -24.25
C THR A 174 -25.18 -43.50 -25.68
N GLN A 175 -26.42 -43.70 -26.07
CA GLN A 175 -26.90 -43.28 -27.39
C GLN A 175 -26.86 -41.75 -27.55
N LEU A 176 -27.28 -41.00 -26.53
CA LEU A 176 -27.16 -39.54 -26.53
C LEU A 176 -25.70 -39.08 -26.67
N LEU A 177 -24.76 -39.76 -26.02
CA LEU A 177 -23.32 -39.48 -26.17
C LEU A 177 -22.85 -39.72 -27.61
N ASP A 178 -23.32 -40.76 -28.30
CA ASP A 178 -22.98 -40.99 -29.71
C ASP A 178 -23.39 -39.79 -30.58
N HIS A 179 -24.58 -39.21 -30.35
CA HIS A 179 -25.02 -37.98 -31.03
C HIS A 179 -24.18 -36.75 -30.65
N ILE A 180 -23.81 -36.60 -29.37
CA ILE A 180 -22.95 -35.51 -28.91
C ILE A 180 -21.55 -35.62 -29.53
N PHE A 181 -20.98 -36.81 -29.61
CA PHE A 181 -19.65 -37.02 -30.19
C PHE A 181 -19.66 -36.98 -31.73
N ALA A 182 -20.78 -37.30 -32.37
CA ALA A 182 -20.97 -37.00 -33.79
C ALA A 182 -20.90 -35.49 -34.04
N LEU A 183 -21.65 -34.69 -33.25
CA LEU A 183 -21.60 -33.23 -33.30
C LEU A 183 -20.19 -32.69 -32.95
N TYR A 184 -19.50 -33.29 -31.98
CA TYR A 184 -18.12 -32.95 -31.61
C TYR A 184 -17.14 -33.10 -32.79
N LYS A 185 -17.30 -34.16 -33.59
CA LYS A 185 -16.45 -34.42 -34.77
C LYS A 185 -16.78 -33.46 -35.93
N GLU A 186 -18.05 -33.19 -36.16
CA GLU A 186 -18.53 -32.35 -37.26
C GLU A 186 -18.28 -30.85 -37.01
N ALA A 187 -18.53 -30.38 -35.79
CA ALA A 187 -18.54 -28.95 -35.45
C ALA A 187 -17.33 -28.55 -34.59
N SER A 188 -16.19 -28.30 -35.26
CA SER A 188 -14.92 -27.95 -34.58
C SER A 188 -15.02 -26.72 -33.67
N SER A 189 -15.91 -25.76 -33.98
CA SER A 189 -16.04 -24.49 -33.28
C SER A 189 -16.77 -24.57 -31.91
N ILE A 190 -17.43 -25.70 -31.63
CA ILE A 190 -18.19 -25.94 -30.39
C ILE A 190 -17.79 -27.25 -29.68
N ARG A 191 -16.63 -27.84 -30.01
CA ARG A 191 -16.12 -29.06 -29.36
C ARG A 191 -16.09 -28.96 -27.84
N GLN A 192 -15.62 -27.82 -27.34
CA GLN A 192 -15.58 -27.54 -25.90
C GLN A 192 -16.99 -27.62 -25.28
N GLU A 193 -17.99 -26.99 -25.90
CA GLU A 193 -19.38 -27.03 -25.41
C GLU A 193 -19.97 -28.45 -25.46
N CYS A 194 -19.60 -29.25 -26.46
CA CYS A 194 -20.01 -30.65 -26.56
C CYS A 194 -19.44 -31.49 -25.41
N GLY A 195 -18.16 -31.33 -25.08
CA GLY A 195 -17.56 -32.04 -23.95
C GLY A 195 -18.05 -31.54 -22.58
N ILE A 196 -18.30 -30.23 -22.40
CA ILE A 196 -18.99 -29.72 -21.19
C ILE A 196 -20.37 -30.36 -21.06
N THR A 197 -21.10 -30.46 -22.18
CA THR A 197 -22.43 -31.07 -22.22
C THR A 197 -22.36 -32.54 -21.81
N ALA A 198 -21.45 -33.32 -22.39
CA ALA A 198 -21.23 -34.71 -22.02
C ALA A 198 -20.87 -34.87 -20.53
N ASN A 199 -19.95 -34.04 -20.03
CA ASN A 199 -19.48 -34.09 -18.64
C ASN A 199 -20.52 -33.63 -17.62
N SER A 200 -21.56 -32.91 -18.05
CA SER A 200 -22.60 -32.40 -17.14
C SER A 200 -23.35 -33.50 -16.38
N ILE A 201 -23.32 -34.75 -16.86
CA ILE A 201 -23.83 -35.92 -16.14
C ILE A 201 -23.13 -36.13 -14.79
N LEU A 202 -21.84 -35.80 -14.68
CA LEU A 202 -21.05 -36.01 -13.46
C LEU A 202 -21.58 -35.16 -12.31
N GLY A 203 -21.98 -33.91 -12.60
CA GLY A 203 -22.64 -33.05 -11.61
C GLY A 203 -24.01 -33.58 -11.16
N ALA A 204 -24.79 -34.15 -12.09
CA ALA A 204 -26.08 -34.77 -11.77
C ALA A 204 -25.91 -36.02 -10.89
N VAL A 205 -24.92 -36.86 -11.22
CA VAL A 205 -24.60 -38.08 -10.47
C VAL A 205 -24.02 -37.76 -9.08
N ALA A 206 -23.13 -36.77 -8.98
CA ALA A 206 -22.57 -36.34 -7.70
C ALA A 206 -23.62 -35.79 -6.73
N SER A 207 -24.69 -35.20 -7.26
CA SER A 207 -25.80 -34.64 -6.47
C SER A 207 -26.89 -35.66 -6.14
N ALA A 208 -26.80 -36.90 -6.64
CA ALA A 208 -27.81 -37.93 -6.42
C ALA A 208 -27.73 -38.50 -4.99
N PRO A 209 -28.87 -38.90 -4.37
CA PRO A 209 -28.87 -39.47 -3.01
C PRO A 209 -28.04 -40.76 -2.88
N LEU A 210 -28.00 -41.55 -3.96
CA LEU A 210 -27.19 -42.77 -4.08
C LEU A 210 -26.43 -42.69 -5.42
N PRO A 211 -25.22 -42.11 -5.44
CA PRO A 211 -24.42 -42.01 -6.65
C PRO A 211 -24.00 -43.39 -7.17
N ASP A 212 -24.32 -43.70 -8.42
CA ASP A 212 -23.88 -44.91 -9.11
C ASP A 212 -22.82 -44.57 -10.17
N SER A 213 -21.73 -45.34 -10.22
CA SER A 213 -20.63 -45.12 -11.15
C SER A 213 -20.96 -45.49 -12.60
N ALA A 214 -22.07 -46.18 -12.87
CA ALA A 214 -22.43 -46.66 -14.21
C ALA A 214 -22.49 -45.55 -15.26
N PHE A 215 -23.08 -44.38 -14.94
CA PHE A 215 -23.12 -43.23 -15.85
C PHE A 215 -21.72 -42.63 -16.09
N ALA A 216 -20.90 -42.54 -15.05
CA ALA A 216 -19.52 -42.05 -15.15
C ALA A 216 -18.65 -43.01 -15.99
N SER A 217 -18.78 -44.32 -15.78
CA SER A 217 -18.10 -45.34 -16.58
C SER A 217 -18.56 -45.34 -18.03
N ALA A 218 -19.87 -45.18 -18.30
CA ALA A 218 -20.38 -45.04 -19.66
C ALA A 218 -19.82 -43.79 -20.37
N LEU A 219 -19.73 -42.67 -19.66
CA LEU A 219 -19.11 -41.43 -20.16
C LEU A 219 -17.64 -41.67 -20.57
N LEU A 220 -16.82 -42.21 -19.67
CA LEU A 220 -15.41 -42.47 -19.94
C LEU A 220 -15.22 -43.49 -21.08
N GLN A 221 -16.06 -44.53 -21.13
CA GLN A 221 -16.02 -45.49 -22.22
C GLN A 221 -16.39 -44.85 -23.56
N SER A 222 -17.36 -43.93 -23.59
CA SER A 222 -17.71 -43.21 -24.81
C SER A 222 -16.58 -42.28 -25.29
N TYR A 223 -15.90 -41.58 -24.38
CA TYR A 223 -14.69 -40.82 -24.72
C TYR A 223 -13.60 -41.71 -25.34
N ARG A 224 -13.41 -42.94 -24.84
CA ARG A 224 -12.49 -43.92 -25.45
C ARG A 224 -12.96 -44.33 -26.84
N ASN A 225 -14.23 -44.73 -26.98
CA ASN A 225 -14.79 -45.21 -28.24
C ASN A 225 -14.72 -44.15 -29.36
N HIS A 226 -14.81 -42.87 -29.00
CA HIS A 226 -14.74 -41.76 -29.93
C HIS A 226 -13.34 -41.15 -30.10
N SER A 227 -12.29 -41.78 -29.55
CA SER A 227 -10.91 -41.29 -29.58
C SER A 227 -10.75 -39.87 -28.98
N ALA A 228 -11.61 -39.50 -28.05
CA ALA A 228 -11.65 -38.19 -27.40
C ALA A 228 -11.15 -38.24 -25.93
N ALA A 229 -10.67 -39.38 -25.45
CA ALA A 229 -10.21 -39.52 -24.06
C ALA A 229 -8.97 -38.66 -23.73
N LYS A 230 -8.07 -38.44 -24.71
CA LYS A 230 -6.87 -37.59 -24.58
C LYS A 230 -7.15 -36.15 -25.05
N THR A 231 -8.25 -35.57 -24.59
CA THR A 231 -8.64 -34.17 -24.83
C THR A 231 -8.83 -33.45 -23.50
N PRO A 232 -8.89 -32.10 -23.45
CA PRO A 232 -9.16 -31.39 -22.20
C PRO A 232 -10.46 -31.85 -21.53
N GLU A 233 -11.52 -32.08 -22.31
CA GLU A 233 -12.83 -32.49 -21.79
C GLU A 233 -12.80 -33.93 -21.28
N GLY A 234 -12.14 -34.85 -22.01
CA GLY A 234 -11.96 -36.23 -21.57
C GLY A 234 -11.08 -36.35 -20.32
N LEU A 235 -10.03 -35.54 -20.21
CA LEU A 235 -9.16 -35.47 -19.05
C LEU A 235 -9.90 -34.91 -17.81
N ALA A 236 -10.70 -33.85 -18.00
CA ALA A 236 -11.55 -33.32 -16.94
C ALA A 236 -12.55 -34.37 -16.45
N ALA A 237 -13.22 -35.06 -17.37
CA ALA A 237 -14.16 -36.14 -17.06
C ALA A 237 -13.49 -37.26 -16.25
N TRP A 238 -12.27 -37.64 -16.63
CA TRP A 238 -11.51 -38.69 -15.94
C TRP A 238 -11.25 -38.34 -14.47
N PHE A 239 -10.68 -37.16 -14.20
CA PHE A 239 -10.37 -36.74 -12.83
C PHE A 239 -11.62 -36.46 -12.01
N GLU A 240 -12.65 -35.85 -12.59
CA GLU A 240 -13.90 -35.57 -11.89
C GLU A 240 -14.63 -36.87 -11.54
N ALA A 241 -14.74 -37.83 -12.47
CA ALA A 241 -15.31 -39.15 -12.21
C ALA A 241 -14.53 -39.90 -11.11
N GLN A 242 -13.20 -39.87 -11.15
CA GLN A 242 -12.36 -40.53 -10.14
C GLN A 242 -12.47 -39.87 -8.76
N SER A 243 -12.65 -38.54 -8.72
CA SER A 243 -12.90 -37.81 -7.48
C SER A 243 -14.27 -38.14 -6.87
N ILE A 244 -15.30 -38.32 -7.70
CA ILE A 244 -16.65 -38.72 -7.24
C ILE A 244 -16.66 -40.20 -6.81
N PHE A 245 -15.94 -41.06 -7.54
CA PHE A 245 -15.94 -42.52 -7.35
C PHE A 245 -14.52 -43.12 -7.17
N PRO A 246 -13.88 -42.99 -6.00
CA PRO A 246 -12.50 -43.42 -5.81
C PRO A 246 -12.27 -44.94 -5.88
N LYS A 247 -13.29 -45.78 -5.62
CA LYS A 247 -13.16 -47.24 -5.50
C LYS A 247 -13.99 -48.06 -6.49
N ASN A 248 -15.13 -47.53 -6.95
CA ASN A 248 -16.13 -48.29 -7.71
C ASN A 248 -16.23 -47.85 -9.19
N LEU A 249 -15.28 -47.06 -9.67
CA LEU A 249 -15.27 -46.57 -11.05
C LEU A 249 -14.65 -47.61 -12.00
N GLN A 250 -15.38 -48.01 -13.03
CA GLN A 250 -14.80 -48.81 -14.11
C GLN A 250 -14.12 -47.88 -15.10
N LEU A 251 -12.79 -47.90 -15.10
CA LEU A 251 -11.96 -47.12 -16.01
C LEU A 251 -11.78 -47.86 -17.35
N PRO A 252 -11.85 -47.16 -18.49
CA PRO A 252 -11.51 -47.74 -19.78
C PRO A 252 -10.02 -48.13 -19.82
N LYS A 253 -9.72 -49.39 -20.17
CA LYS A 253 -8.34 -49.90 -20.31
C LYS A 253 -7.53 -49.16 -21.40
N ASP A 254 -6.21 -49.26 -21.38
CA ASP A 254 -5.32 -48.78 -22.47
C ASP A 254 -5.47 -47.31 -22.89
N VAL A 255 -6.05 -46.45 -22.04
CA VAL A 255 -6.15 -45.01 -22.30
C VAL A 255 -4.92 -44.29 -21.76
N TRP A 256 -4.57 -44.55 -20.50
CA TRP A 256 -3.43 -43.98 -19.79
C TRP A 256 -2.55 -45.10 -19.24
N HIS A 257 -1.23 -44.90 -19.21
CA HIS A 257 -0.33 -45.83 -18.54
C HIS A 257 -0.77 -46.05 -17.08
N ARG A 258 -0.97 -47.33 -16.69
CA ARG A 258 -1.45 -47.72 -15.35
C ARG A 258 -2.77 -47.07 -14.92
N ASP A 259 -3.63 -46.71 -15.87
CA ASP A 259 -4.90 -46.03 -15.63
C ASP A 259 -4.73 -44.69 -14.84
N ASP A 260 -3.55 -44.07 -14.93
CA ASP A 260 -3.20 -42.84 -14.23
C ASP A 260 -2.71 -41.75 -15.21
N PRO A 261 -3.51 -40.71 -15.51
CA PRO A 261 -3.09 -39.61 -16.37
C PRO A 261 -1.92 -38.79 -15.78
N LEU A 262 -1.65 -38.90 -14.47
CA LEU A 262 -0.53 -38.22 -13.81
C LEU A 262 0.76 -39.04 -13.78
N ASP A 263 0.76 -40.27 -14.31
CA ASP A 263 1.94 -41.14 -14.39
C ASP A 263 3.07 -40.42 -15.15
N PRO A 264 4.34 -40.50 -14.68
CA PRO A 264 5.46 -39.85 -15.35
C PRO A 264 5.59 -40.18 -16.85
N LYS A 265 5.16 -41.35 -17.30
CA LYS A 265 5.20 -41.72 -18.74
C LYS A 265 4.18 -40.97 -19.60
N GLU A 266 3.11 -40.46 -19.01
CA GLU A 266 2.07 -39.69 -19.70
C GLU A 266 2.28 -38.17 -19.58
N ARG A 267 3.35 -37.74 -18.90
CA ARG A 267 3.61 -36.33 -18.58
C ARG A 267 3.67 -35.42 -19.80
N SER A 268 4.36 -35.84 -20.86
CA SER A 268 4.46 -35.06 -22.10
C SER A 268 3.10 -34.88 -22.78
N THR A 269 2.33 -35.97 -22.85
CA THR A 269 0.96 -36.00 -23.36
C THR A 269 0.05 -35.06 -22.58
N LEU A 270 0.09 -35.14 -21.25
CA LEU A 270 -0.70 -34.30 -20.35
C LEU A 270 -0.40 -32.81 -20.56
N ILE A 271 0.88 -32.43 -20.63
CA ILE A 271 1.31 -31.04 -20.84
C ILE A 271 0.84 -30.54 -22.22
N GLN A 272 0.94 -31.37 -23.26
CA GLN A 272 0.47 -31.01 -24.60
C GLN A 272 -1.05 -30.74 -24.61
N ILE A 273 -1.84 -31.58 -23.96
CA ILE A 273 -3.29 -31.38 -23.84
C ILE A 273 -3.62 -30.08 -23.11
N LEU A 274 -2.96 -29.82 -21.98
CA LEU A 274 -3.21 -28.64 -21.15
C LEU A 274 -2.77 -27.32 -21.79
N ARG A 275 -1.72 -27.37 -22.62
CA ARG A 275 -1.13 -26.20 -23.30
C ARG A 275 -1.76 -25.90 -24.64
N ASP A 276 -2.00 -26.93 -25.45
CA ASP A 276 -2.36 -26.78 -26.88
C ASP A 276 -3.83 -27.17 -27.16
N ASN A 277 -4.57 -27.69 -26.17
CA ASN A 277 -5.95 -28.21 -26.30
C ASN A 277 -6.10 -29.31 -27.38
N THR A 278 -5.01 -29.98 -27.73
CA THR A 278 -4.95 -31.01 -28.77
C THR A 278 -3.98 -32.11 -28.37
N PHE A 279 -4.25 -33.33 -28.84
CA PHE A 279 -3.30 -34.44 -28.81
C PHE A 279 -3.23 -35.07 -30.21
N GLU A 280 -2.04 -35.13 -30.80
CA GLU A 280 -1.78 -35.85 -32.05
C GLU A 280 -1.19 -37.22 -31.71
N GLN A 281 -1.92 -38.30 -32.03
CA GLN A 281 -1.41 -39.65 -31.88
C GLN A 281 -0.56 -39.98 -33.11
N ASN A 282 0.77 -40.00 -32.97
CA ASN A 282 1.67 -40.55 -33.99
C ASN A 282 1.51 -42.08 -34.02
N GLY A 283 0.56 -42.58 -34.82
CA GLY A 283 0.36 -44.01 -35.01
C GLY A 283 -0.92 -44.34 -35.78
N ASP A 284 -0.73 -44.88 -36.98
CA ASP A 284 -1.68 -45.40 -37.98
C ASP A 284 -2.45 -44.43 -38.89
N ALA A 285 -2.29 -44.70 -40.18
CA ALA A 285 -2.73 -43.91 -41.31
C ALA A 285 -4.26 -43.85 -41.41
N GLY A 286 -4.82 -42.64 -41.44
CA GLY A 286 -6.16 -42.43 -42.02
C GLY A 286 -6.97 -41.22 -41.56
N ALA A 287 -6.73 -40.65 -40.38
CA ALA A 287 -7.51 -39.50 -39.89
C ALA A 287 -6.63 -38.26 -39.77
N THR A 288 -6.47 -37.54 -40.88
CA THR A 288 -5.95 -36.18 -40.87
C THR A 288 -6.97 -35.28 -40.16
N PHE A 289 -6.81 -35.08 -38.86
CA PHE A 289 -7.34 -33.86 -38.23
C PHE A 289 -6.61 -32.70 -38.88
N LYS A 290 -7.24 -32.07 -39.88
CA LYS A 290 -6.69 -30.86 -40.51
C LYS A 290 -6.42 -29.83 -39.42
N THR A 291 -5.14 -29.52 -39.30
CA THR A 291 -4.54 -28.53 -38.45
C THR A 291 -5.18 -27.16 -38.69
N SER A 292 -5.92 -26.69 -37.68
CA SER A 292 -6.12 -25.27 -37.47
C SER A 292 -5.11 -24.84 -36.42
N THR A 293 -3.87 -24.58 -36.85
CA THR A 293 -3.00 -23.68 -36.12
C THR A 293 -3.73 -22.34 -35.99
N GLY A 294 -4.12 -21.94 -34.78
CA GLY A 294 -4.54 -20.56 -34.51
C GLY A 294 -5.99 -20.31 -34.07
N GLN A 295 -6.53 -21.07 -33.11
CA GLN A 295 -7.44 -20.42 -32.16
C GLN A 295 -6.64 -20.07 -30.90
N ALA A 296 -6.29 -18.79 -30.78
CA ALA A 296 -5.67 -18.22 -29.59
C ALA A 296 -6.52 -18.56 -28.37
N GLN A 297 -5.98 -19.35 -27.45
CA GLN A 297 -6.64 -19.68 -26.20
C GLN A 297 -6.72 -18.42 -25.34
N ARG A 298 -7.94 -17.93 -25.07
CA ARG A 298 -8.16 -16.74 -24.23
C ARG A 298 -8.19 -17.05 -22.74
N SER A 299 -8.46 -18.31 -22.37
CA SER A 299 -8.63 -18.77 -20.99
C SER A 299 -8.10 -20.19 -20.81
N PRO A 300 -7.65 -20.60 -19.61
CA PRO A 300 -7.27 -21.98 -19.32
C PRO A 300 -8.36 -22.97 -19.73
N CYS A 301 -7.97 -24.14 -20.23
CA CYS A 301 -8.94 -25.19 -20.57
C CYS A 301 -9.54 -25.77 -19.29
N MET A 302 -10.73 -26.37 -19.40
CA MET A 302 -11.49 -26.80 -18.21
C MET A 302 -10.78 -27.86 -17.36
N ALA A 303 -9.85 -28.62 -17.96
CA ALA A 303 -9.10 -29.65 -17.26
C ALA A 303 -8.19 -29.09 -16.15
N TRP A 304 -7.78 -27.83 -16.21
CA TRP A 304 -6.82 -27.26 -15.26
C TRP A 304 -7.31 -27.36 -13.81
N GLU A 305 -8.58 -27.06 -13.56
CA GLU A 305 -9.12 -27.10 -12.20
C GLU A 305 -9.12 -28.52 -11.62
N THR A 306 -9.59 -29.51 -12.38
CA THR A 306 -9.64 -30.91 -11.93
C THR A 306 -8.25 -31.53 -11.82
N VAL A 307 -7.35 -31.22 -12.76
CA VAL A 307 -5.95 -31.67 -12.73
C VAL A 307 -5.23 -31.10 -11.52
N LEU A 308 -5.34 -29.79 -11.24
CA LEU A 308 -4.68 -29.19 -10.09
C LEU A 308 -5.20 -29.75 -8.78
N LYS A 309 -6.52 -29.99 -8.65
CA LYS A 309 -7.08 -30.70 -7.48
C LYS A 309 -6.47 -32.09 -7.31
N ALA A 310 -6.36 -32.87 -8.38
CA ALA A 310 -5.77 -34.21 -8.34
C ALA A 310 -4.26 -34.19 -8.00
N VAL A 311 -3.49 -33.26 -8.57
CA VAL A 311 -2.06 -33.08 -8.26
C VAL A 311 -1.87 -32.68 -6.79
N VAL A 312 -2.67 -31.72 -6.29
CA VAL A 312 -2.66 -31.33 -4.88
C VAL A 312 -3.00 -32.52 -3.98
N GLN A 313 -4.05 -33.27 -4.31
CA GLN A 313 -4.46 -34.44 -3.55
C GLN A 313 -3.33 -35.46 -3.44
N ARG A 314 -2.62 -35.74 -4.54
CA ARG A 314 -1.47 -36.67 -4.55
C ARG A 314 -0.27 -36.14 -3.77
N SER A 315 -0.03 -34.83 -3.79
CA SER A 315 1.09 -34.22 -3.07
C SER A 315 0.88 -34.10 -1.57
N VAL A 316 -0.37 -34.04 -1.10
CA VAL A 316 -0.69 -33.79 0.32
C VAL A 316 -1.21 -35.03 1.04
N ASN A 317 -1.89 -35.97 0.36
CA ASN A 317 -2.53 -37.11 1.03
C ASN A 317 -1.64 -38.36 1.04
N ALA A 318 -1.41 -38.90 2.24
CA ALA A 318 -0.65 -40.14 2.49
C ALA A 318 -1.45 -41.45 2.21
N ALA A 319 -2.71 -41.36 1.78
CA ALA A 319 -3.65 -42.49 1.81
C ALA A 319 -3.46 -43.51 0.66
N ALA A 320 -2.62 -43.21 -0.33
CA ALA A 320 -2.35 -44.08 -1.47
C ALA A 320 -0.90 -44.61 -1.41
N ALA A 321 -0.61 -45.45 -0.41
CA ALA A 321 0.59 -46.28 -0.24
C ALA A 321 1.99 -45.60 -0.21
N ASP A 322 2.13 -44.36 -0.67
CA ASP A 322 3.32 -43.54 -0.55
C ASP A 322 3.06 -42.33 0.37
N LYS A 323 4.10 -41.95 1.11
CA LYS A 323 4.13 -40.75 1.96
C LYS A 323 3.76 -39.50 1.15
N PRO A 324 3.24 -38.43 1.78
CA PRO A 324 3.02 -37.17 1.07
C PRO A 324 4.30 -36.73 0.36
N ASP A 325 4.20 -36.42 -0.93
CA ASP A 325 5.30 -35.96 -1.76
C ASP A 325 5.04 -34.54 -2.28
N PRO A 326 5.43 -33.50 -1.51
CA PRO A 326 5.39 -32.11 -1.97
C PRO A 326 6.24 -31.83 -3.21
N ALA A 327 7.26 -32.65 -3.49
CA ALA A 327 8.11 -32.48 -4.65
C ALA A 327 7.35 -32.80 -5.94
N PHE A 328 6.37 -33.71 -5.89
CA PHE A 328 5.50 -34.02 -7.04
C PHE A 328 4.79 -32.78 -7.58
N PHE A 329 4.20 -31.95 -6.70
CA PHE A 329 3.54 -30.70 -7.10
C PHE A 329 4.55 -29.74 -7.73
N THR A 330 5.70 -29.56 -7.08
CA THR A 330 6.75 -28.63 -7.54
C THR A 330 7.28 -29.05 -8.92
N GLN A 331 7.48 -30.35 -9.14
CA GLN A 331 7.90 -30.88 -10.43
C GLN A 331 6.82 -30.71 -11.50
N PHE A 332 5.56 -31.06 -11.19
CA PHE A 332 4.45 -30.85 -12.12
C PHE A 332 4.30 -29.37 -12.49
N TRP A 333 4.34 -28.46 -11.51
CA TRP A 333 4.19 -27.03 -11.76
C TRP A 333 5.29 -26.48 -12.67
N ARG A 334 6.54 -26.87 -12.44
CA ARG A 334 7.66 -26.50 -13.30
C ARG A 334 7.45 -26.95 -14.75
N GLU A 335 7.14 -28.22 -14.98
CA GLU A 335 7.01 -28.77 -16.33
C GLU A 335 5.74 -28.27 -17.05
N ALA A 336 4.59 -28.29 -16.36
CA ALA A 336 3.28 -28.03 -16.96
C ALA A 336 2.87 -26.55 -16.97
N VAL A 337 3.45 -25.71 -16.10
CA VAL A 337 3.13 -24.29 -16.01
C VAL A 337 4.35 -23.44 -16.35
N ASP A 338 5.44 -23.55 -15.59
CA ASP A 338 6.61 -22.67 -15.72
C ASP A 338 7.26 -22.76 -17.10
N GLU A 339 7.68 -23.96 -17.51
CA GLU A 339 8.34 -24.20 -18.79
C GLU A 339 7.35 -24.13 -19.98
N ALA A 340 6.13 -24.63 -19.79
CA ALA A 340 5.13 -24.69 -20.84
C ALA A 340 4.55 -23.32 -21.21
N PHE A 341 4.32 -22.42 -20.24
CA PHE A 341 3.65 -21.13 -20.47
C PHE A 341 4.55 -19.91 -20.31
N PHE A 342 5.64 -20.01 -19.54
CA PHE A 342 6.50 -18.87 -19.21
C PHE A 342 7.93 -18.97 -19.76
N SER A 343 8.22 -19.97 -20.61
CA SER A 343 9.50 -20.03 -21.31
C SER A 343 9.80 -18.73 -22.09
N ALA A 344 11.08 -18.44 -22.30
CA ALA A 344 11.52 -17.23 -23.00
C ALA A 344 10.89 -17.07 -24.40
N LYS A 345 10.58 -18.19 -25.06
CA LYS A 345 9.96 -18.24 -26.40
C LYS A 345 8.42 -18.20 -26.39
N ALA A 346 7.78 -18.18 -25.21
CA ALA A 346 6.31 -18.18 -25.11
C ALA A 346 5.73 -16.83 -25.57
N SER A 347 4.65 -16.88 -26.35
CA SER A 347 3.91 -15.70 -26.82
C SER A 347 3.22 -14.96 -25.67
N SER A 348 2.87 -13.69 -25.89
CA SER A 348 2.14 -12.87 -24.92
C SER A 348 0.78 -13.49 -24.56
N GLU A 349 0.09 -14.07 -25.53
CA GLU A 349 -1.17 -14.80 -25.31
C GLU A 349 -0.97 -16.01 -24.39
N ARG A 350 0.09 -16.79 -24.63
CA ARG A 350 0.41 -17.95 -23.81
C ARG A 350 0.76 -17.54 -22.37
N LYS A 351 1.58 -16.50 -22.19
CA LYS A 351 1.89 -15.94 -20.87
C LYS A 351 0.64 -15.41 -20.17
N SER A 352 -0.29 -14.80 -20.91
CA SER A 352 -1.59 -14.35 -20.36
C SER A 352 -2.42 -15.50 -19.80
N VAL A 353 -2.52 -16.63 -20.52
CA VAL A 353 -3.17 -17.85 -20.02
C VAL A 353 -2.41 -18.42 -18.83
N GLY A 354 -1.08 -18.44 -18.88
CA GLY A 354 -0.23 -18.83 -17.76
C GLY A 354 -0.53 -18.05 -16.49
N LEU A 355 -0.69 -16.72 -16.56
CA LEU A 355 -1.02 -15.88 -15.40
C LEU A 355 -2.41 -16.20 -14.84
N GLN A 356 -3.38 -16.56 -15.68
CA GLN A 356 -4.68 -17.06 -15.21
C GLN A 356 -4.55 -18.41 -14.49
N ILE A 357 -3.66 -19.30 -14.94
CA ILE A 357 -3.34 -20.57 -14.26
C ILE A 357 -2.65 -20.31 -12.92
N VAL A 358 -1.71 -19.36 -12.84
CA VAL A 358 -1.08 -18.94 -11.58
C VAL A 358 -2.14 -18.44 -10.60
N ARG A 359 -3.07 -17.59 -11.05
CA ARG A 359 -4.22 -17.13 -10.23
C ARG A 359 -5.06 -18.31 -9.73
N LEU A 360 -5.34 -19.28 -10.59
CA LEU A 360 -6.10 -20.48 -10.24
C LEU A 360 -5.33 -21.31 -9.19
N GLY A 361 -4.01 -21.47 -9.35
CA GLY A 361 -3.13 -22.09 -8.37
C GLY A 361 -3.19 -21.39 -7.01
N VAL A 362 -3.12 -20.06 -6.99
CA VAL A 362 -3.25 -19.25 -5.77
C VAL A 362 -4.58 -19.50 -5.06
N LEU A 363 -5.65 -19.84 -5.78
CA LEU A 363 -6.95 -20.14 -5.16
C LEU A 363 -7.08 -21.58 -4.65
N LEU A 364 -6.51 -22.56 -5.36
CA LEU A 364 -6.76 -23.98 -5.07
C LEU A 364 -5.66 -24.68 -4.26
N VAL A 365 -4.42 -24.20 -4.31
CA VAL A 365 -3.27 -24.92 -3.74
C VAL A 365 -3.17 -24.64 -2.23
N PRO A 366 -3.06 -25.65 -1.35
CA PRO A 366 -2.93 -25.46 0.09
C PRO A 366 -1.67 -24.68 0.49
N SER A 367 -1.73 -23.93 1.59
CA SER A 367 -0.64 -23.07 2.08
C SER A 367 0.68 -23.82 2.30
N THR A 368 0.63 -25.12 2.60
CA THR A 368 1.82 -25.98 2.81
C THR A 368 2.69 -26.15 1.55
N ILE A 369 2.09 -26.11 0.37
CA ILE A 369 2.78 -26.33 -0.92
C ILE A 369 2.64 -25.15 -1.89
N VAL A 370 1.91 -24.10 -1.51
CA VAL A 370 1.62 -22.91 -2.33
C VAL A 370 2.89 -22.24 -2.87
N ALA A 371 3.99 -22.36 -2.13
CA ALA A 371 5.27 -21.77 -2.53
C ALA A 371 5.80 -22.34 -3.87
N GLY A 372 5.38 -23.56 -4.26
CA GLY A 372 5.75 -24.15 -5.55
C GLY A 372 5.18 -23.42 -6.77
N ILE A 373 4.18 -22.55 -6.58
CA ILE A 373 3.60 -21.70 -7.64
C ILE A 373 4.58 -20.62 -8.11
N PHE A 374 5.45 -20.16 -7.22
CA PHE A 374 6.40 -19.07 -7.46
C PHE A 374 7.69 -19.58 -8.10
N SER A 375 7.55 -20.26 -9.24
CA SER A 375 8.67 -20.76 -10.03
C SER A 375 9.44 -19.64 -10.74
N PRO A 376 10.71 -19.87 -11.13
CA PRO A 376 11.58 -18.80 -11.63
C PRO A 376 11.03 -18.03 -12.85
N ASN A 377 10.46 -18.73 -13.85
CA ASN A 377 9.96 -18.04 -15.04
C ASN A 377 8.63 -17.32 -14.76
N VAL A 378 7.77 -17.87 -13.90
CA VAL A 378 6.55 -17.20 -13.41
C VAL A 378 6.90 -15.88 -12.74
N ILE A 379 7.81 -15.89 -11.76
CA ILE A 379 8.24 -14.71 -11.03
C ILE A 379 8.88 -13.68 -11.96
N ARG A 380 9.80 -14.12 -12.83
CA ARG A 380 10.43 -13.24 -13.83
C ARG A 380 9.41 -12.62 -14.76
N CYS A 381 8.39 -13.37 -15.18
CA CYS A 381 7.31 -12.85 -16.01
C CYS A 381 6.48 -11.81 -15.26
N ILE A 382 6.14 -12.06 -14.00
CA ILE A 382 5.38 -11.10 -13.17
C ILE A 382 6.19 -9.80 -13.03
N ILE A 383 7.45 -9.87 -12.62
CA ILE A 383 8.32 -8.69 -12.46
C ILE A 383 8.44 -7.92 -13.78
N ASN A 384 8.81 -8.60 -14.86
CA ASN A 384 9.03 -7.94 -16.15
C ASN A 384 7.77 -7.28 -16.72
N GLN A 385 6.58 -7.85 -16.48
CA GLN A 385 5.33 -7.25 -16.96
C GLN A 385 4.81 -6.16 -16.03
N ARG A 386 5.13 -6.23 -14.74
CA ARG A 386 4.72 -5.23 -13.74
C ARG A 386 5.63 -4.01 -13.67
N SER A 387 6.87 -4.09 -14.14
CA SER A 387 7.86 -3.01 -14.08
C SER A 387 7.44 -1.72 -14.78
N SER A 388 6.63 -1.79 -15.84
CA SER A 388 6.09 -0.62 -16.56
C SER A 388 4.60 -0.80 -16.90
N PRO A 389 3.77 0.25 -16.77
CA PRO A 389 2.37 0.22 -17.19
C PRO A 389 2.18 0.06 -18.70
N SER A 390 3.21 0.36 -19.50
CA SER A 390 3.19 0.20 -20.97
C SER A 390 3.26 -1.28 -21.43
N ASN A 391 3.61 -2.19 -20.53
CA ASN A 391 3.74 -3.60 -20.85
C ASN A 391 2.38 -4.24 -21.20
N THR A 392 2.36 -5.02 -22.28
CA THR A 392 1.13 -5.64 -22.82
C THR A 392 0.35 -6.50 -21.81
N LEU A 393 1.02 -7.13 -20.83
CA LEU A 393 0.39 -7.98 -19.81
C LEU A 393 0.40 -7.34 -18.41
N HIS A 394 0.59 -6.02 -18.29
CA HIS A 394 0.67 -5.33 -17.01
C HIS A 394 -0.53 -5.60 -16.09
N ALA A 395 -1.74 -5.48 -16.63
CA ALA A 395 -2.99 -5.77 -15.91
C ALA A 395 -3.17 -7.27 -15.64
N ALA A 396 -2.74 -8.13 -16.57
CA ALA A 396 -2.84 -9.59 -16.40
C ALA A 396 -1.91 -10.10 -15.29
N ALA A 397 -0.71 -9.52 -15.17
CA ALA A 397 0.28 -9.86 -14.14
C ALA A 397 -0.09 -9.34 -12.75
N GLU A 398 -0.97 -8.34 -12.67
CA GLU A 398 -1.52 -7.83 -11.41
C GLU A 398 -2.53 -8.78 -10.76
N LEU A 399 -3.29 -9.51 -11.59
CA LEU A 399 -4.39 -10.37 -11.13
C LEU A 399 -3.94 -11.46 -10.13
N PRO A 400 -2.84 -12.21 -10.36
CA PRO A 400 -2.33 -13.14 -9.35
C PRO A 400 -1.96 -12.46 -8.03
N LEU A 401 -1.31 -11.28 -8.08
CA LEU A 401 -0.88 -10.54 -6.90
C LEU A 401 -2.08 -10.07 -6.05
N LYS A 402 -3.09 -9.47 -6.69
CA LYS A 402 -4.36 -9.12 -6.04
C LYS A 402 -5.07 -10.35 -5.44
N THR A 403 -4.96 -11.50 -6.11
CA THR A 403 -5.58 -12.74 -5.63
C THR A 403 -4.85 -13.32 -4.41
N ILE A 404 -3.53 -13.16 -4.32
CA ILE A 404 -2.74 -13.52 -3.14
C ILE A 404 -3.22 -12.72 -1.92
N CYS A 405 -3.32 -11.39 -2.06
CA CYS A 405 -3.82 -10.52 -1.00
C CYS A 405 -5.27 -10.83 -0.63
N LEU A 406 -6.14 -11.07 -1.62
CA LEU A 406 -7.53 -11.48 -1.38
C LEU A 406 -7.61 -12.78 -0.56
N ARG A 407 -6.79 -13.77 -0.89
CA ARG A 407 -6.75 -15.03 -0.13
C ARG A 407 -6.24 -14.81 1.29
N ALA A 408 -5.20 -14.00 1.49
CA ALA A 408 -4.71 -13.65 2.81
C ALA A 408 -5.79 -12.94 3.66
N ARG A 409 -6.61 -12.07 3.07
CA ARG A 409 -7.75 -11.44 3.76
C ARG A 409 -8.82 -12.44 4.20
N GLN A 410 -9.07 -13.47 3.39
CA GLN A 410 -10.04 -14.52 3.70
C GLN A 410 -9.50 -15.60 4.64
N GLN A 411 -8.19 -15.86 4.57
CA GLN A 411 -7.45 -16.88 5.31
C GLN A 411 -6.12 -16.30 5.79
N PRO A 412 -6.09 -15.60 6.94
CA PRO A 412 -4.90 -14.90 7.45
C PRO A 412 -3.65 -15.79 7.57
N GLN A 413 -3.84 -17.07 7.93
CA GLN A 413 -2.79 -18.11 8.02
C GLN A 413 -2.04 -18.36 6.70
N SER A 414 -2.59 -17.93 5.56
CA SER A 414 -1.90 -18.02 4.27
C SER A 414 -0.88 -16.91 4.05
N ALA A 415 -0.94 -15.80 4.80
CA ALA A 415 -0.05 -14.65 4.65
C ALA A 415 1.42 -15.04 4.86
N LEU A 416 1.75 -15.75 5.96
CA LEU A 416 3.11 -16.24 6.20
C LEU A 416 3.59 -17.14 5.07
N SER A 417 2.74 -18.03 4.54
CA SER A 417 3.14 -18.94 3.47
C SER A 417 3.52 -18.20 2.18
N PHE A 418 2.78 -17.12 1.84
CA PHE A 418 3.10 -16.27 0.70
C PHE A 418 4.34 -15.40 0.95
N LEU A 419 4.46 -14.80 2.14
CA LEU A 419 5.64 -14.01 2.53
C LEU A 419 6.91 -14.86 2.50
N THR A 420 6.89 -16.05 3.10
CA THR A 420 8.02 -16.99 3.09
C THR A 420 8.33 -17.48 1.67
N ALA A 421 7.33 -17.66 0.81
CA ALA A 421 7.58 -18.01 -0.59
C ALA A 421 8.34 -16.88 -1.32
N ILE A 422 7.90 -15.63 -1.19
CA ILE A 422 8.49 -14.48 -1.87
C ILE A 422 9.87 -14.12 -1.28
N ILE A 423 9.94 -13.94 0.04
CA ILE A 423 11.13 -13.46 0.75
C ILE A 423 12.17 -14.57 0.87
N SER A 424 11.78 -15.76 1.34
CA SER A 424 12.75 -16.81 1.67
C SER A 424 13.02 -17.75 0.49
N LYS A 425 11.99 -18.24 -0.23
CA LYS A 425 12.24 -19.19 -1.33
C LYS A 425 12.74 -18.50 -2.59
N CYS A 426 12.10 -17.40 -3.01
CA CYS A 426 12.52 -16.63 -4.18
C CYS A 426 13.68 -15.66 -3.87
N GLY A 427 13.88 -15.25 -2.61
CA GLY A 427 14.92 -14.30 -2.23
C GLY A 427 14.59 -12.85 -2.59
N LEU A 428 13.31 -12.54 -2.87
CA LEU A 428 12.90 -11.24 -3.42
C LEU A 428 12.32 -10.35 -2.32
N VAL A 429 13.19 -9.78 -1.50
CA VAL A 429 12.77 -8.90 -0.41
C VAL A 429 12.26 -7.55 -0.94
N ASN A 430 12.83 -7.06 -2.04
CA ASN A 430 12.41 -5.85 -2.77
C ASN A 430 11.28 -6.09 -3.79
N PHE A 431 10.49 -7.16 -3.61
CA PHE A 431 9.47 -7.56 -4.59
C PHE A 431 8.48 -6.45 -4.94
N ASP A 432 8.05 -5.67 -3.95
CA ASP A 432 7.12 -4.55 -4.14
C ASP A 432 7.73 -3.43 -4.99
N LYS A 433 9.03 -3.11 -4.78
CA LYS A 433 9.78 -2.16 -5.62
C LYS A 433 9.89 -2.67 -7.07
N LEU A 434 10.25 -3.94 -7.26
CA LEU A 434 10.40 -4.55 -8.58
C LEU A 434 9.08 -4.64 -9.37
N THR A 435 7.96 -4.80 -8.68
CA THR A 435 6.64 -4.96 -9.30
C THR A 435 5.79 -3.69 -9.28
N ARG A 436 6.28 -2.60 -8.67
CA ARG A 436 5.49 -1.39 -8.40
C ARG A 436 4.13 -1.75 -7.79
N THR A 437 4.15 -2.58 -6.74
CA THR A 437 2.95 -3.00 -5.99
C THR A 437 3.17 -2.85 -4.48
N LYS A 438 2.12 -3.09 -3.70
CA LYS A 438 2.16 -3.16 -2.23
C LYS A 438 1.80 -4.56 -1.74
N THR A 439 2.21 -5.59 -2.49
CA THR A 439 1.80 -6.98 -2.23
C THR A 439 2.40 -7.49 -0.94
N VAL A 440 3.71 -7.33 -0.76
CA VAL A 440 4.41 -7.71 0.47
C VAL A 440 3.93 -6.83 1.62
N ASP A 441 3.84 -5.51 1.43
CA ASP A 441 3.36 -4.57 2.45
C ASP A 441 1.96 -4.92 2.98
N GLU A 442 1.01 -5.23 2.08
CA GLU A 442 -0.34 -5.65 2.45
C GLU A 442 -0.35 -7.01 3.17
N LEU A 443 0.48 -7.96 2.73
CA LEU A 443 0.60 -9.26 3.40
C LEU A 443 1.16 -9.12 4.82
N LEU A 444 2.12 -8.22 5.06
CA LEU A 444 2.63 -7.94 6.41
C LEU A 444 1.52 -7.39 7.32
N SER A 445 0.64 -6.53 6.79
CA SER A 445 -0.51 -6.01 7.55
C SER A 445 -1.58 -7.06 7.87
N LEU A 446 -1.61 -8.17 7.11
CA LEU A 446 -2.57 -9.26 7.31
C LEU A 446 -1.98 -10.45 8.09
N LEU A 447 -0.70 -10.37 8.45
CA LEU A 447 0.01 -11.43 9.17
C LEU A 447 -0.54 -11.59 10.60
N PRO A 448 -0.92 -12.80 11.03
CA PRO A 448 -1.25 -13.07 12.42
C PRO A 448 -0.05 -12.81 13.34
N ALA A 449 -0.29 -12.20 14.50
CA ALA A 449 0.77 -11.87 15.46
C ALA A 449 1.58 -13.11 15.90
N GLU A 450 0.93 -14.27 16.06
CA GLU A 450 1.57 -15.57 16.40
C GLU A 450 2.58 -16.05 15.35
N GLU A 451 2.42 -15.64 14.09
CA GLU A 451 3.28 -16.05 12.98
C GLU A 451 4.47 -15.11 12.76
N THR A 452 4.47 -13.95 13.43
CA THR A 452 5.51 -12.91 13.26
C THR A 452 6.90 -13.42 13.64
N ASP A 453 6.98 -14.25 14.68
CA ASP A 453 8.25 -14.87 15.08
C ASP A 453 8.84 -15.75 13.97
N SER A 454 8.01 -16.54 13.28
CA SER A 454 8.45 -17.39 12.18
C SER A 454 8.91 -16.55 10.99
N LEU A 455 8.21 -15.46 10.68
CA LEU A 455 8.63 -14.54 9.62
C LEU A 455 10.00 -13.90 9.93
N LEU A 456 10.23 -13.43 11.16
CA LEU A 456 11.52 -12.85 11.56
C LEU A 456 12.67 -13.86 11.43
N GLU A 457 12.42 -15.13 11.75
CA GLU A 457 13.37 -16.23 11.49
C GLU A 457 13.70 -16.36 10.00
N HIS A 458 12.70 -16.34 9.13
CA HIS A 458 12.90 -16.41 7.69
C HIS A 458 13.65 -15.20 7.11
N ILE A 459 13.38 -13.99 7.62
CA ILE A 459 14.10 -12.78 7.24
C ILE A 459 15.57 -12.89 7.65
N ASP A 460 15.85 -13.28 8.90
CA ASP A 460 17.21 -13.43 9.41
C ASP A 460 18.01 -14.52 8.67
N ASP A 461 17.35 -15.63 8.35
CA ASP A 461 17.97 -16.68 7.52
C ASP A 461 18.28 -16.19 6.11
N ASN A 462 17.43 -15.36 5.50
CA ASN A 462 17.70 -14.78 4.18
C ASN A 462 18.85 -13.76 4.20
N ILE A 463 18.98 -12.97 5.27
CA ILE A 463 20.12 -12.06 5.46
C ILE A 463 21.43 -12.86 5.60
N ARG A 464 21.42 -13.92 6.41
CA ARG A 464 22.60 -14.77 6.66
C ARG A 464 22.98 -15.66 5.49
N LYS A 465 22.00 -16.06 4.66
CA LYS A 465 22.17 -16.96 3.52
C LYS A 465 21.38 -16.44 2.33
N PRO A 466 21.90 -15.41 1.63
CA PRO A 466 21.28 -14.88 0.43
C PRO A 466 21.11 -15.97 -0.64
N LYS A 467 20.09 -15.83 -1.49
CA LYS A 467 19.83 -16.79 -2.58
C LYS A 467 20.72 -16.62 -3.80
N THR A 468 21.36 -15.47 -3.91
CA THR A 468 22.30 -15.13 -4.98
C THR A 468 23.73 -15.08 -4.45
N SER A 469 24.70 -15.34 -5.31
CA SER A 469 26.13 -15.11 -5.03
C SER A 469 26.65 -13.82 -5.64
N GLU A 470 25.81 -13.09 -6.39
CA GLU A 470 26.18 -11.81 -7.00
C GLU A 470 26.21 -10.70 -5.95
N HIS A 471 27.34 -10.02 -5.81
CA HIS A 471 27.60 -9.07 -4.73
C HIS A 471 26.53 -7.96 -4.63
N LEU A 472 26.17 -7.35 -5.76
CA LEU A 472 25.17 -6.27 -5.82
C LEU A 472 23.79 -6.75 -5.39
N ASP A 473 23.36 -7.92 -5.87
CA ASP A 473 22.06 -8.48 -5.50
C ASP A 473 22.00 -8.89 -4.02
N VAL A 474 23.12 -9.38 -3.46
CA VAL A 474 23.25 -9.66 -2.02
C VAL A 474 23.06 -8.37 -1.22
N GLU A 475 23.76 -7.30 -1.58
CA GLU A 475 23.61 -6.00 -0.92
C GLU A 475 22.18 -5.48 -0.99
N VAL A 476 21.56 -5.53 -2.18
CA VAL A 476 20.16 -5.10 -2.37
C VAL A 476 19.21 -5.92 -1.50
N SER A 477 19.40 -7.24 -1.42
CA SER A 477 18.61 -8.13 -0.56
C SER A 477 18.79 -7.79 0.92
N GLN A 478 20.02 -7.53 1.37
CA GLN A 478 20.32 -7.16 2.76
C GLN A 478 19.73 -5.79 3.13
N ARG A 479 19.93 -4.75 2.31
CA ARG A 479 19.31 -3.43 2.49
C ARG A 479 17.78 -3.53 2.56
N SER A 480 17.19 -4.27 1.63
CA SER A 480 15.74 -4.47 1.58
C SER A 480 15.21 -5.26 2.78
N SER A 481 16.02 -6.15 3.36
CA SER A 481 15.65 -6.86 4.60
C SER A 481 15.64 -5.92 5.80
N ALA A 482 16.57 -4.98 5.87
CA ALA A 482 16.56 -3.93 6.90
C ALA A 482 15.32 -3.02 6.77
N ASP A 483 14.97 -2.62 5.54
CA ASP A 483 13.74 -1.85 5.25
C ASP A 483 12.46 -2.64 5.64
N LEU A 484 12.45 -3.94 5.37
CA LEU A 484 11.33 -4.82 5.74
C LEU A 484 11.14 -4.92 7.26
N LEU A 485 12.23 -5.00 8.02
CA LEU A 485 12.19 -4.97 9.50
C LEU A 485 11.63 -3.64 10.01
N LEU A 486 12.06 -2.51 9.44
CA LEU A 486 11.51 -1.20 9.80
C LEU A 486 10.01 -1.10 9.46
N THR A 487 9.59 -1.62 8.30
CA THR A 487 8.19 -1.66 7.88
C THR A 487 7.33 -2.47 8.87
N LEU A 488 7.83 -3.60 9.36
CA LEU A 488 7.17 -4.40 10.40
C LEU A 488 6.97 -3.61 11.71
N VAL A 489 7.98 -2.83 12.12
CA VAL A 489 7.92 -1.96 13.31
C VAL A 489 6.91 -0.83 13.13
N ARG A 490 6.94 -0.13 11.98
CA ARG A 490 6.03 0.98 11.66
C ARG A 490 4.56 0.56 11.62
N LYS A 491 4.27 -0.72 11.37
CA LYS A 491 2.91 -1.28 11.39
C LYS A 491 2.40 -1.61 12.80
N GLN A 492 3.25 -1.55 13.83
CA GLN A 492 2.83 -1.78 15.22
C GLN A 492 2.27 -0.50 15.83
N HIS A 493 1.14 -0.61 16.51
CA HIS A 493 0.53 0.47 17.28
C HIS A 493 0.06 -0.05 18.62
N LEU A 494 -0.17 0.84 19.60
CA LEU A 494 -0.82 0.41 20.84
C LEU A 494 -2.18 -0.18 20.50
N PRO A 495 -2.54 -1.34 21.09
CA PRO A 495 -3.90 -1.83 20.98
C PRO A 495 -4.84 -0.73 21.51
N PRO A 496 -5.97 -0.46 20.83
CA PRO A 496 -6.89 0.56 21.27
C PRO A 496 -7.31 0.25 22.70
N THR A 497 -6.91 1.12 23.63
CA THR A 497 -7.28 1.02 25.03
C THR A 497 -8.80 1.02 25.06
N GLN A 498 -9.43 -0.06 25.55
CA GLN A 498 -10.88 -0.08 25.73
C GLN A 498 -11.23 1.04 26.71
N LEU A 499 -11.64 2.18 26.17
CA LEU A 499 -12.02 3.34 26.92
C LEU A 499 -13.37 3.03 27.59
N GLY A 500 -13.31 2.55 28.82
CA GLY A 500 -14.34 2.67 29.85
C GLY A 500 -15.76 2.24 29.47
N ASN A 501 -16.03 0.92 29.48
CA ASN A 501 -17.29 0.44 30.02
C ASN A 501 -17.01 -0.14 31.41
N HIS A 502 -17.35 0.62 32.45
CA HIS A 502 -17.48 0.08 33.81
C HIS A 502 -18.68 -0.89 33.85
N THR A 503 -18.53 -2.08 33.28
CA THR A 503 -19.39 -3.21 33.61
C THR A 503 -18.81 -3.90 34.83
N LYS A 504 -19.53 -3.75 35.94
CA LYS A 504 -19.28 -4.42 37.22
C LYS A 504 -19.27 -5.95 37.02
N ASN A 505 -18.09 -6.54 36.82
CA ASN A 505 -17.84 -7.95 37.12
C ASN A 505 -16.32 -8.21 37.21
N PRO A 506 -15.71 -8.21 38.41
CA PRO A 506 -14.26 -8.34 38.59
C PRO A 506 -13.70 -9.77 38.43
N GLN A 507 -14.35 -10.67 37.67
CA GLN A 507 -14.03 -12.10 37.77
C GLN A 507 -14.21 -12.95 36.50
N ALA A 508 -14.20 -12.34 35.31
CA ALA A 508 -14.31 -13.11 34.05
C ALA A 508 -13.26 -12.81 32.97
N ASP A 509 -12.25 -11.98 33.24
CA ASP A 509 -11.15 -11.72 32.29
C ASP A 509 -9.86 -12.40 32.76
N ILE A 510 -9.85 -13.74 32.72
CA ILE A 510 -8.61 -14.52 32.81
C ILE A 510 -8.07 -14.67 31.38
N GLU A 511 -7.04 -13.86 31.11
CA GLU A 511 -5.79 -14.28 30.46
C GLU A 511 -5.90 -15.09 29.15
N THR A 512 -6.17 -14.40 28.04
CA THR A 512 -5.31 -14.61 26.86
C THR A 512 -4.45 -13.36 26.72
N PRO A 513 -3.13 -13.43 26.99
CA PRO A 513 -2.23 -12.34 26.65
C PRO A 513 -2.41 -12.05 25.17
N LEU A 514 -2.77 -10.83 24.81
CA LEU A 514 -2.67 -10.39 23.42
C LEU A 514 -1.25 -10.73 22.96
N PRO A 515 -1.08 -11.42 21.82
CA PRO A 515 0.25 -11.81 21.34
C PRO A 515 1.11 -10.55 21.21
N ILE A 516 2.13 -10.47 22.06
CA ILE A 516 3.06 -9.34 22.12
C ILE A 516 3.99 -9.49 20.91
N PHE A 517 4.13 -8.42 20.13
CA PHE A 517 5.07 -8.38 19.02
C PHE A 517 6.48 -8.76 19.52
N PRO A 518 7.24 -9.63 18.81
CA PRO A 518 8.52 -10.16 19.28
C PRO A 518 9.68 -9.15 19.14
N TRP A 519 9.62 -8.04 19.88
CA TRP A 519 10.60 -6.96 19.87
C TRP A 519 12.03 -7.43 20.10
N THR A 520 12.22 -8.34 21.06
CA THR A 520 13.54 -8.89 21.40
C THR A 520 14.19 -9.61 20.22
N LYS A 521 13.40 -10.38 19.46
CA LYS A 521 13.88 -11.07 18.27
C LYS A 521 14.22 -10.09 17.16
N LEU A 522 13.35 -9.11 16.90
CA LEU A 522 13.56 -8.07 15.89
C LEU A 522 14.84 -7.27 16.17
N PHE A 523 14.97 -6.72 17.38
CA PHE A 523 16.16 -5.97 17.77
C PHE A 523 17.39 -6.87 17.83
N GLY A 524 17.26 -8.13 18.22
CA GLY A 524 18.34 -9.11 18.16
C GLY A 524 18.86 -9.35 16.73
N ILE A 525 17.99 -9.35 15.72
CA ILE A 525 18.39 -9.44 14.30
C ILE A 525 19.15 -8.17 13.89
N LEU A 526 18.56 -7.00 14.13
CA LEU A 526 19.19 -5.71 13.80
C LEU A 526 20.57 -5.58 14.46
N THR A 527 20.68 -5.89 15.75
CA THR A 527 21.93 -5.84 16.53
C THR A 527 23.04 -6.69 15.90
N ARG A 528 22.70 -7.93 15.51
CA ARG A 528 23.67 -8.89 14.96
C ARG A 528 24.27 -8.42 13.64
N HIS A 529 23.50 -7.71 12.82
CA HIS A 529 23.91 -7.25 11.50
C HIS A 529 24.47 -5.81 11.53
N ALA A 530 24.09 -5.01 12.53
CA ALA A 530 24.56 -3.62 12.71
C ALA A 530 25.90 -3.50 13.46
N TYR A 531 26.17 -4.35 14.46
CA TYR A 531 27.27 -4.10 15.42
C TYR A 531 28.21 -5.29 15.65
N LEU A 532 27.85 -6.49 15.18
CA LEU A 532 28.56 -7.73 15.50
C LEU A 532 29.07 -8.43 14.24
N ALA A 533 30.25 -9.04 14.36
CA ALA A 533 30.78 -9.99 13.39
C ALA A 533 30.88 -11.37 14.02
N LYS A 534 30.45 -12.42 13.33
CA LYS A 534 30.57 -13.79 13.83
C LYS A 534 32.03 -14.25 13.72
N GLY A 535 32.56 -14.85 14.78
CA GLY A 535 33.96 -15.28 14.82
C GLY A 535 34.32 -16.19 13.64
N GLY A 536 35.31 -15.78 12.85
CA GLY A 536 35.80 -16.52 11.68
C GLY A 536 35.03 -16.33 10.37
N LEU A 537 34.01 -15.46 10.34
CA LEU A 537 33.38 -14.97 9.10
C LEU A 537 33.70 -13.49 8.89
N GLU A 538 33.77 -13.08 7.62
CA GLU A 538 33.84 -11.66 7.26
C GLU A 538 32.60 -10.92 7.76
N SER A 539 32.82 -9.70 8.23
CA SER A 539 31.75 -8.78 8.62
C SER A 539 30.97 -8.34 7.39
N MET A 540 29.73 -7.89 7.58
CA MET A 540 29.00 -7.27 6.48
C MET A 540 29.73 -6.01 5.99
N PRO A 541 29.58 -5.65 4.69
CA PRO A 541 30.13 -4.42 4.17
C PRO A 541 29.68 -3.21 5.00
N GLU A 542 30.57 -2.24 5.18
CA GLU A 542 30.35 -1.05 5.99
C GLU A 542 29.08 -0.29 5.60
N ALA A 543 28.89 -0.03 4.31
CA ALA A 543 27.69 0.64 3.80
C ALA A 543 26.38 -0.10 4.12
N ILE A 544 26.40 -1.44 4.23
CA ILE A 544 25.21 -2.21 4.63
C ILE A 544 25.04 -2.15 6.14
N ARG A 545 26.13 -2.24 6.89
CA ARG A 545 26.13 -2.13 8.35
C ARG A 545 25.53 -0.80 8.81
N GLU A 546 25.94 0.32 8.18
CA GLU A 546 25.37 1.66 8.41
C GLU A 546 23.87 1.69 8.16
N VAL A 547 23.37 1.01 7.10
CA VAL A 547 21.92 0.87 6.88
C VAL A 547 21.24 0.17 8.05
N TYR A 548 21.80 -0.93 8.57
CA TYR A 548 21.22 -1.61 9.74
C TYR A 548 21.30 -0.74 11.01
N GLN A 549 22.36 0.05 11.20
CA GLN A 549 22.46 1.01 12.31
C GLN A 549 21.39 2.09 12.19
N ALA A 550 21.25 2.72 11.03
CA ALA A 550 20.22 3.73 10.75
C ALA A 550 18.80 3.19 10.94
N ARG A 551 18.53 1.95 10.46
CA ARG A 551 17.22 1.29 10.67
C ARG A 551 16.99 0.90 12.12
N THR A 552 18.03 0.56 12.88
CA THR A 552 17.93 0.36 14.34
C THR A 552 17.49 1.64 15.03
N MET A 553 18.12 2.77 14.71
CA MET A 553 17.74 4.08 15.24
C MET A 553 16.31 4.45 14.85
N SER A 554 15.94 4.28 13.58
CA SER A 554 14.57 4.53 13.09
C SER A 554 13.52 3.68 13.82
N CYS A 555 13.82 2.41 14.09
CA CYS A 555 12.93 1.53 14.87
C CYS A 555 12.79 2.02 16.32
N LEU A 556 13.89 2.44 16.95
CA LEU A 556 13.86 3.00 18.31
C LEU A 556 13.05 4.30 18.35
N THR A 557 13.26 5.22 17.40
CA THR A 557 12.48 6.47 17.26
C THR A 557 11.00 6.16 17.19
N HIS A 558 10.59 5.24 16.31
CA HIS A 558 9.18 4.85 16.20
C HIS A 558 8.63 4.26 17.50
N THR A 559 9.39 3.42 18.22
CA THR A 559 8.92 2.85 19.50
C THR A 559 8.78 3.89 20.59
N LEU A 560 9.62 4.93 20.60
CA LEU A 560 9.52 6.07 21.51
C LEU A 560 8.33 6.96 21.16
N ASP A 561 8.14 7.27 19.89
CA ASP A 561 7.06 8.14 19.41
C ASP A 561 5.68 7.52 19.56
N SER A 562 5.56 6.25 19.22
CA SER A 562 4.31 5.51 19.34
C SER A 562 4.07 5.01 20.76
N SER A 563 4.91 5.35 21.75
CA SER A 563 4.81 4.89 23.15
C SER A 563 4.77 3.37 23.32
N LEU A 564 5.36 2.63 22.37
CA LEU A 564 5.45 1.16 22.38
C LEU A 564 6.50 0.63 23.37
N ASP A 565 7.41 1.51 23.82
CA ASP A 565 8.42 1.22 24.83
C ASP A 565 8.35 2.19 26.01
N PRO A 566 7.29 2.11 26.86
CA PRO A 566 7.07 3.07 27.94
C PRO A 566 8.15 3.03 29.03
N ASN A 567 8.95 1.94 29.09
CA ASN A 567 10.01 1.76 30.07
C ASN A 567 11.41 2.00 29.50
N PHE A 568 11.55 2.28 28.20
CA PHE A 568 12.84 2.40 27.50
C PHE A 568 13.70 1.13 27.57
N ASP A 569 13.07 -0.04 27.46
CA ASP A 569 13.73 -1.34 27.55
C ASP A 569 14.39 -1.78 26.23
N HIS A 570 13.94 -1.29 25.08
CA HIS A 570 14.44 -1.74 23.77
C HIS A 570 15.91 -1.36 23.53
N ALA A 571 16.27 -0.09 23.77
CA ALA A 571 17.65 0.36 23.61
C ALA A 571 18.60 -0.36 24.58
N ALA A 572 18.18 -0.52 25.84
CA ALA A 572 18.93 -1.25 26.85
C ALA A 572 19.08 -2.74 26.50
N TYR A 573 18.04 -3.35 25.93
CA TYR A 573 18.08 -4.73 25.45
C TYR A 573 19.10 -4.92 24.32
N ILE A 574 19.21 -3.99 23.38
CA ILE A 574 20.22 -4.04 22.31
C ILE A 574 21.63 -4.06 22.93
N VAL A 575 21.92 -3.10 23.82
CA VAL A 575 23.23 -2.98 24.48
C VAL A 575 23.56 -4.24 25.30
N ALA A 576 22.59 -4.75 26.07
CA ALA A 576 22.75 -5.99 26.83
C ALA A 576 22.99 -7.20 25.91
N THR A 577 22.28 -7.26 24.78
CA THR A 577 22.42 -8.33 23.78
C THR A 577 23.80 -8.31 23.13
N MET A 578 24.31 -7.12 22.77
CA MET A 578 25.68 -6.95 22.29
C MET A 578 26.69 -7.51 23.30
N SER A 579 26.59 -7.09 24.57
CA SER A 579 27.47 -7.56 25.65
C SER A 579 27.42 -9.08 25.82
N ASN A 580 26.21 -9.65 25.85
CA ASN A 580 26.00 -11.08 26.09
C ASN A 580 26.53 -11.94 24.93
N LEU A 581 26.33 -11.51 23.68
CA LEU A 581 26.82 -12.23 22.50
C LEU A 581 28.35 -12.18 22.40
N VAL A 582 28.97 -11.06 22.75
CA VAL A 582 30.44 -10.94 22.81
C VAL A 582 31.02 -11.81 23.93
N LYS A 583 30.43 -11.78 25.13
CA LYS A 583 30.83 -12.65 26.26
C LYS A 583 30.70 -14.13 25.95
N SER A 584 29.80 -14.52 25.03
CA SER A 584 29.66 -15.92 24.59
C SER A 584 30.85 -16.43 23.75
N GLY A 585 31.74 -15.54 23.29
CA GLY A 585 32.88 -15.85 22.43
C GLY A 585 32.52 -16.20 20.98
N LYS A 586 31.23 -16.14 20.60
CA LYS A 586 30.75 -16.45 19.24
C LYS A 586 30.79 -15.25 18.30
N TYR A 587 30.78 -14.04 18.85
CA TYR A 587 30.72 -12.78 18.11
C TYR A 587 31.77 -11.82 18.64
N ASN A 588 32.30 -10.99 17.76
CA ASN A 588 33.19 -9.88 18.07
C ASN A 588 32.48 -8.56 17.74
N LEU A 589 32.82 -7.50 18.46
CA LEU A 589 32.41 -6.14 18.09
C LEU A 589 33.09 -5.75 16.78
N VAL A 590 32.34 -5.08 15.91
CA VAL A 590 32.88 -4.60 14.63
C VAL A 590 33.69 -3.31 14.81
N LEU A 591 33.31 -2.47 15.78
CA LEU A 591 34.04 -1.26 16.12
C LEU A 591 35.50 -1.59 16.48
N GLN A 592 36.44 -0.98 15.77
CA GLN A 592 37.84 -0.96 16.13
C GLN A 592 38.14 0.38 16.78
N ALA A 593 38.50 0.36 18.06
CA ALA A 593 38.81 1.56 18.83
C ALA A 593 39.96 1.28 19.80
N ASP A 594 40.59 2.36 20.28
CA ASP A 594 41.66 2.27 21.26
C ASP A 594 41.18 1.65 22.58
N GLY A 595 42.11 1.08 23.35
CA GLY A 595 41.79 0.39 24.59
C GLY A 595 41.04 1.26 25.61
N THR A 596 41.31 2.56 25.64
CA THR A 596 40.61 3.53 26.50
C THR A 596 39.13 3.66 26.15
N VAL A 597 38.81 3.79 24.85
CA VAL A 597 37.44 3.87 24.35
C VAL A 597 36.69 2.58 24.65
N LEU A 598 37.33 1.43 24.42
CA LEU A 598 36.74 0.13 24.74
C LEU A 598 36.47 -0.05 26.24
N ASP A 599 37.33 0.47 27.11
CA ASP A 599 37.13 0.45 28.56
C ASP A 599 35.94 1.33 28.99
N ILE A 600 35.79 2.53 28.41
CA ILE A 600 34.66 3.43 28.66
C ILE A 600 33.35 2.76 28.21
N LEU A 601 33.35 2.14 27.03
CA LEU A 601 32.19 1.41 26.51
C LEU A 601 31.85 0.21 27.41
N ALA A 602 32.84 -0.58 27.85
CA ALA A 602 32.61 -1.70 28.74
C ALA A 602 32.02 -1.26 30.08
N LYS A 603 32.52 -0.17 30.67
CA LYS A 603 31.95 0.45 31.88
C LYS A 603 30.51 0.89 31.66
N SER A 604 30.24 1.60 30.57
CA SER A 604 28.91 2.11 30.22
C SER A 604 27.90 1.00 29.97
N VAL A 605 28.29 -0.08 29.30
CA VAL A 605 27.47 -1.28 29.11
C VAL A 605 27.10 -1.92 30.44
N ASN A 606 28.05 -2.04 31.39
CA ASN A 606 27.75 -2.56 32.73
C ASN A 606 26.80 -1.63 33.48
N GLN A 607 26.99 -0.31 33.35
CA GLN A 607 26.12 0.70 33.95
C GLN A 607 24.67 0.60 33.46
N VAL A 608 24.45 0.40 32.15
CA VAL A 608 23.10 0.13 31.59
C VAL A 608 22.47 -1.10 32.23
N VAL A 609 23.23 -2.19 32.35
CA VAL A 609 22.76 -3.45 32.94
C VAL A 609 22.40 -3.27 34.42
N ASP A 610 23.19 -2.50 35.17
CA ASP A 610 22.97 -2.27 36.59
C ASP A 610 21.77 -1.35 36.83
N ILE A 611 21.67 -0.22 36.11
CA ILE A 611 20.48 0.66 36.16
C ILE A 611 19.21 -0.13 35.80
N THR A 612 19.26 -1.00 34.79
CA THR A 612 18.11 -1.82 34.39
C THR A 612 17.63 -2.74 35.53
N LYS A 613 18.52 -3.25 36.38
CA LYS A 613 18.17 -4.05 37.57
C LYS A 613 17.70 -3.19 38.76
N GLU A 614 18.10 -1.94 38.80
CA GLU A 614 17.74 -0.99 39.86
C GLU A 614 16.36 -0.37 39.65
N VAL A 615 15.96 -0.06 38.41
CA VAL A 615 14.67 0.58 38.08
C VAL A 615 13.46 -0.09 38.77
N PRO A 616 13.29 -1.43 38.74
CA PRO A 616 12.14 -2.07 39.41
C PRO A 616 12.16 -1.93 40.94
N LYS A 617 13.35 -1.75 41.54
CA LYS A 617 13.57 -1.67 42.99
C LYS A 617 13.49 -0.24 43.51
N ALA A 618 13.63 0.75 42.63
CA ALA A 618 13.67 2.15 42.99
C ALA A 618 12.32 2.70 43.46
N LEU A 619 12.37 3.78 44.23
CA LEU A 619 11.21 4.55 44.66
C LEU A 619 10.47 5.13 43.44
N PRO A 620 9.13 5.25 43.46
CA PRO A 620 8.35 5.79 42.33
C PRO A 620 8.84 7.15 41.81
N GLU A 621 9.33 8.02 42.69
CA GLU A 621 9.86 9.34 42.36
C GLU A 621 11.22 9.29 41.64
N GLN A 622 12.00 8.22 41.85
CA GLN A 622 13.33 8.04 41.26
C GLN A 622 13.32 7.23 39.96
N ARG A 623 12.25 6.46 39.73
CA ARG A 623 12.12 5.60 38.54
C ARG A 623 12.24 6.39 37.22
N PRO A 624 11.56 7.54 37.03
CA PRO A 624 11.67 8.29 35.78
C PRO A 624 13.10 8.73 35.49
N THR A 625 13.82 9.21 36.51
CA THR A 625 15.22 9.65 36.36
C THR A 625 16.16 8.48 36.05
N LEU A 626 15.99 7.32 36.70
CA LEU A 626 16.76 6.12 36.37
C LEU A 626 16.44 5.59 34.96
N GLN A 627 15.18 5.65 34.54
CA GLN A 627 14.76 5.31 33.18
C GLN A 627 15.38 6.25 32.14
N ALA A 628 15.48 7.55 32.46
CA ALA A 628 16.19 8.51 31.63
C ALA A 628 17.69 8.20 31.51
N PHE A 629 18.40 7.93 32.61
CA PHE A 629 19.80 7.51 32.56
C PHE A 629 19.98 6.23 31.74
N LYS A 630 19.10 5.24 31.93
CA LYS A 630 19.11 4.00 31.15
C LYS A 630 19.03 4.29 29.65
N LEU A 631 18.11 5.15 29.23
CA LEU A 631 17.93 5.53 27.83
C LEU A 631 19.16 6.29 27.28
N LEU A 632 19.66 7.27 28.03
CA LEU A 632 20.84 8.09 27.67
C LEU A 632 22.08 7.21 27.48
N PHE A 633 22.46 6.42 28.49
CA PHE A 633 23.60 5.52 28.37
C PHE A 633 23.42 4.52 27.23
N SER A 634 22.20 3.99 27.05
CA SER A 634 21.96 3.01 25.98
C SER A 634 22.17 3.62 24.60
N LEU A 635 21.59 4.79 24.33
CA LEU A 635 21.71 5.44 23.01
C LEU A 635 23.12 5.96 22.74
N SER A 636 23.81 6.54 23.73
CA SER A 636 25.22 6.95 23.58
C SER A 636 26.14 5.76 23.31
N VAL A 637 25.93 4.61 23.97
CA VAL A 637 26.69 3.38 23.66
C VAL A 637 26.48 2.92 22.22
N LEU A 638 25.23 2.96 21.73
CA LEU A 638 24.94 2.56 20.34
C LEU A 638 25.56 3.51 19.31
N GLN A 639 25.68 4.80 19.64
CA GLN A 639 26.30 5.81 18.76
C GLN A 639 27.81 5.69 18.70
N ALA A 640 28.46 5.50 19.85
CA ALA A 640 29.88 5.20 19.87
C ALA A 640 30.20 3.92 19.07
N HIS A 641 29.32 2.91 19.12
CA HIS A 641 29.43 1.72 18.26
C HIS A 641 29.08 1.95 16.78
N SER A 642 28.42 3.06 16.45
CA SER A 642 28.17 3.50 15.08
C SER A 642 29.29 4.40 14.53
N GLY A 643 30.34 4.67 15.31
CA GLY A 643 31.51 5.47 14.89
C GLY A 643 31.48 6.93 15.33
N ASP A 644 30.51 7.35 16.14
CA ASP A 644 30.42 8.71 16.67
C ASP A 644 31.41 8.93 17.82
N GLY A 645 32.47 9.70 17.57
CA GLY A 645 33.54 9.94 18.54
C GLY A 645 33.09 10.73 19.76
N ASP A 646 32.27 11.76 19.56
CA ASP A 646 31.72 12.61 20.62
C ASP A 646 30.85 11.83 21.60
N ALA A 647 30.20 10.75 21.14
CA ALA A 647 29.39 9.90 22.00
C ALA A 647 30.21 9.28 23.14
N VAL A 648 31.52 9.11 22.96
CA VAL A 648 32.42 8.63 24.02
C VAL A 648 32.60 9.69 25.11
N SER A 649 32.79 10.96 24.73
CA SER A 649 32.87 12.07 25.69
C SER A 649 31.55 12.26 26.45
N ILE A 650 30.41 12.15 25.76
CA ILE A 650 29.08 12.18 26.40
C ILE A 650 28.93 11.03 27.41
N LEU A 651 29.49 9.85 27.14
CA LEU A 651 29.45 8.73 28.09
C LEU A 651 30.25 9.02 29.36
N GLU A 652 31.42 9.64 29.25
CA GLU A 652 32.22 10.04 30.41
C GLU A 652 31.47 11.07 31.27
N GLU A 653 30.91 12.11 30.64
CA GLU A 653 30.06 13.10 31.33
C GLU A 653 28.84 12.45 31.98
N LEU A 654 28.18 11.49 31.31
CA LEU A 654 27.06 10.76 31.87
C LEU A 654 27.44 9.95 33.12
N HIS A 655 28.64 9.36 33.18
CA HIS A 655 29.12 8.68 34.39
C HIS A 655 29.27 9.67 35.54
N ASP A 656 29.89 10.82 35.30
CA ASP A 656 30.08 11.85 36.31
C ASP A 656 28.73 12.39 36.83
N VAL A 657 27.79 12.67 35.93
CA VAL A 657 26.44 13.13 36.28
C VAL A 657 25.64 12.07 37.03
N HIS A 658 25.74 10.81 36.65
CA HIS A 658 25.11 9.71 37.36
C HIS A 658 25.70 9.55 38.78
N ASP A 659 27.02 9.62 38.92
CA ASP A 659 27.71 9.57 40.21
C ASP A 659 27.36 10.75 41.11
N MET A 660 27.19 11.95 40.55
CA MET A 660 26.65 13.08 41.28
C MET A 660 25.20 12.82 41.72
N TRP A 661 24.36 12.28 40.85
CA TRP A 661 22.96 11.99 41.15
C TRP A 661 22.79 10.94 42.25
N THR A 662 23.63 9.91 42.28
CA THR A 662 23.60 8.91 43.36
C THR A 662 23.92 9.53 44.72
N LYS A 663 24.75 10.57 44.76
CA LYS A 663 25.17 11.28 45.99
C LYS A 663 24.20 12.39 46.42
N SER A 664 23.83 13.30 45.52
CA SER A 664 23.09 14.53 45.85
C SER A 664 21.62 14.53 45.43
N LYS A 665 21.21 13.59 44.57
CA LYS A 665 19.88 13.48 43.94
C LYS A 665 19.40 14.71 43.15
N ASN A 666 20.22 15.75 43.02
CA ASN A 666 19.91 16.96 42.26
C ASN A 666 21.00 17.23 41.22
N THR A 667 20.72 16.87 39.97
CA THR A 667 21.64 16.98 38.81
C THR A 667 20.91 17.45 37.55
N SER A 668 19.78 18.13 37.72
CA SER A 668 18.92 18.55 36.60
C SER A 668 19.62 19.50 35.64
N THR A 669 20.51 20.37 36.13
CA THR A 669 21.30 21.31 35.31
C THR A 669 22.26 20.58 34.37
N ALA A 670 23.10 19.70 34.90
CA ALA A 670 24.05 18.92 34.10
C ALA A 670 23.34 17.98 33.10
N LEU A 671 22.19 17.42 33.47
CA LEU A 671 21.38 16.65 32.51
C LEU A 671 20.81 17.54 31.39
N ILE A 672 20.41 18.78 31.69
CA ILE A 672 19.94 19.72 30.66
C ILE A 672 21.07 20.07 29.70
N GLU A 673 22.29 20.29 30.17
CA GLU A 673 23.47 20.53 29.31
C GLU A 673 23.70 19.37 28.34
N ILE A 674 23.66 18.13 28.84
CA ILE A 674 23.75 16.93 27.99
C ILE A 674 22.59 16.87 26.98
N LEU A 675 21.35 17.18 27.39
CA LEU A 675 20.20 17.24 26.49
C LEU A 675 20.36 18.30 25.40
N LEU A 676 20.93 19.46 25.74
CA LEU A 676 21.22 20.52 24.79
C LEU A 676 22.26 20.07 23.77
N GLY A 677 23.29 19.33 24.21
CA GLY A 677 24.24 18.65 23.32
C GLY A 677 23.53 17.72 22.32
N PHE A 678 22.59 16.89 22.78
CA PHE A 678 21.79 16.05 21.88
C PHE A 678 20.87 16.84 20.94
N LEU A 679 20.20 17.88 21.44
CA LEU A 679 19.29 18.71 20.65
C LEU A 679 20.01 19.56 19.60
N SER A 680 21.28 19.85 19.81
CA SER A 680 22.14 20.56 18.86
C SER A 680 22.27 19.79 17.53
N ARG A 681 22.17 18.47 17.59
CA ARG A 681 22.32 17.55 16.45
C ARG A 681 21.00 17.34 15.70
N PRO A 682 21.03 17.25 14.36
CA PRO A 682 19.82 17.10 13.56
C PRO A 682 19.31 15.65 13.50
N SER A 683 18.87 15.09 14.64
CA SER A 683 18.26 13.75 14.68
C SER A 683 16.90 13.75 15.36
N ALA A 684 15.94 13.09 14.71
CA ALA A 684 14.59 12.91 15.26
C ALA A 684 14.65 12.05 16.53
N LEU A 685 15.47 11.00 16.57
CA LEU A 685 15.69 10.19 17.76
C LEU A 685 16.16 11.03 18.95
N PHE A 686 17.16 11.90 18.76
CA PHE A 686 17.67 12.75 19.84
C PHE A 686 16.65 13.75 20.35
N ARG A 687 15.91 14.37 19.44
CA ARG A 687 14.82 15.26 19.81
C ARG A 687 13.79 14.56 20.69
N LYS A 688 13.41 13.33 20.33
CA LYS A 688 12.45 12.53 21.11
C LYS A 688 13.03 12.03 22.42
N LEU A 689 14.27 11.55 22.43
CA LEU A 689 15.00 11.24 23.65
C LEU A 689 15.00 12.44 24.60
N ALA A 690 15.34 13.64 24.11
CA ALA A 690 15.42 14.82 24.94
C ALA A 690 14.06 15.19 25.54
N GLN A 691 12.98 15.09 24.76
CA GLN A 691 11.62 15.30 25.27
C GLN A 691 11.25 14.30 26.37
N GLN A 692 11.56 13.01 26.19
CA GLN A 692 11.23 11.96 27.15
C GLN A 692 12.06 12.08 28.45
N VAL A 693 13.36 12.30 28.31
CA VAL A 693 14.27 12.53 29.45
C VAL A 693 13.87 13.80 30.20
N PHE A 694 13.62 14.90 29.48
CA PHE A 694 13.20 16.16 30.09
C PHE A 694 11.87 16.01 30.82
N ALA A 695 10.90 15.29 30.26
CA ALA A 695 9.63 14.98 30.92
C ALA A 695 9.82 14.21 32.24
N ALA A 696 10.85 13.35 32.32
CA ALA A 696 11.16 12.59 33.53
C ALA A 696 11.83 13.44 34.63
N ILE A 697 12.56 14.49 34.26
CA ILE A 697 13.30 15.34 35.21
C ILE A 697 12.68 16.73 35.42
N SER A 698 11.61 17.08 34.69
CA SER A 698 11.01 18.43 34.66
C SER A 698 10.69 18.99 36.05
N ALA A 699 10.21 18.14 36.97
CA ALA A 699 9.90 18.51 38.35
C ALA A 699 11.12 18.96 39.16
N GLN A 700 12.32 18.53 38.78
CA GLN A 700 13.60 18.81 39.46
C GLN A 700 14.38 19.97 38.80
N VAL A 701 13.89 20.51 37.68
CA VAL A 701 14.56 21.60 36.96
C VAL A 701 14.57 22.87 37.81
N GLY A 702 15.75 23.39 38.12
CA GLY A 702 15.96 24.67 38.83
C GLY A 702 16.05 25.87 37.89
N ALA A 703 16.32 27.06 38.46
CA ALA A 703 16.44 28.31 37.70
C ALA A 703 17.58 28.25 36.67
N ASP A 704 18.77 27.83 37.08
CA ASP A 704 19.94 27.71 36.20
C ASP A 704 19.67 26.83 34.99
N GLY A 705 18.99 25.69 35.19
CA GLY A 705 18.63 24.77 34.11
C GLY A 705 17.58 25.34 33.16
N LEU A 706 16.63 26.14 33.66
CA LEU A 706 15.68 26.83 32.79
C LEU A 706 16.37 27.96 32.01
N HIS A 707 17.26 28.72 32.65
CA HIS A 707 18.03 29.78 31.98
C HIS A 707 18.89 29.22 30.85
N ALA A 708 19.53 28.07 31.03
CA ALA A 708 20.26 27.40 29.95
C ALA A 708 19.40 27.15 28.69
N LEU A 709 18.11 26.81 28.86
CA LEU A 709 17.18 26.67 27.73
C LEU A 709 16.80 28.03 27.14
N LEU A 710 16.55 29.04 27.98
CA LEU A 710 16.10 30.36 27.55
C LEU A 710 17.21 31.13 26.81
N ASP A 711 18.46 31.01 27.27
CA ASP A 711 19.63 31.69 26.68
C ASP A 711 19.83 31.31 25.20
N ILE A 712 19.52 30.08 24.82
CA ILE A 712 19.57 29.62 23.42
C ILE A 712 18.60 30.39 22.54
N LEU A 713 17.41 30.73 23.07
CA LEU A 713 16.38 31.45 22.30
C LEU A 713 16.80 32.89 22.01
N GLU A 714 17.67 33.48 22.82
CA GLU A 714 18.14 34.86 22.68
C GLU A 714 19.22 35.04 21.61
N LYS A 715 19.96 33.97 21.27
CA LYS A 715 21.05 34.01 20.28
C LYS A 715 20.56 34.39 18.87
N PRO A 716 21.33 35.15 18.07
CA PRO A 716 20.88 35.59 16.74
C PRO A 716 20.76 34.42 15.74
N GLU A 717 19.81 34.52 14.79
CA GLU A 717 19.58 33.50 13.75
C GLU A 717 20.51 33.71 12.54
N ASN A 718 21.81 33.68 12.77
CA ASN A 718 22.85 33.89 11.76
C ASN A 718 24.13 33.11 12.10
N LEU A 719 25.12 33.21 11.23
CA LEU A 719 26.42 32.55 11.40
C LEU A 719 27.11 32.89 12.74
N SER A 720 26.96 34.12 13.25
CA SER A 720 27.47 34.52 14.57
C SER A 720 26.78 33.77 15.71
N GLY A 721 25.45 33.60 15.65
CA GLY A 721 24.72 32.84 16.65
C GLY A 721 24.98 31.34 16.57
N GLN A 722 25.27 30.81 15.38
CA GLN A 722 25.74 29.43 15.25
C GLN A 722 27.12 29.25 15.90
N GLN A 723 28.08 30.14 15.65
CA GLN A 723 29.40 30.07 16.28
C GLN A 723 29.34 30.20 17.81
N GLU A 724 28.41 31.00 18.35
CA GLU A 724 28.20 31.11 19.80
C GLU A 724 27.53 29.88 20.43
N LEU A 725 26.80 29.09 19.66
CA LEU A 725 26.04 27.93 20.15
C LEU A 725 26.76 26.60 19.95
N PHE A 726 27.74 26.55 19.05
CA PHE A 726 28.44 25.34 18.64
C PHE A 726 29.96 25.62 18.64
N GLU A 727 30.70 25.03 19.58
CA GLU A 727 32.15 25.26 19.75
C GLU A 727 33.00 24.81 18.53
N ASN A 728 32.45 23.92 17.67
CA ASN A 728 33.12 23.34 16.49
C ASN A 728 32.40 23.66 15.15
N ALA A 729 31.76 24.83 15.02
CA ALA A 729 30.94 25.18 13.86
C ALA A 729 31.65 25.03 12.49
N ASP A 730 32.98 25.10 12.46
CA ASP A 730 33.79 24.97 11.24
C ASP A 730 33.99 23.51 10.79
N GLU A 731 34.01 22.52 11.70
CA GLU A 731 34.22 21.09 11.36
C GLU A 731 32.93 20.42 10.85
N VAL A 732 31.77 20.79 11.40
CA VAL A 732 30.46 20.27 10.98
C VAL A 732 30.08 20.78 9.58
N ALA A 733 30.55 21.98 9.20
CA ALA A 733 30.36 22.54 7.87
C ALA A 733 31.21 21.80 6.82
N ASP A 734 32.46 21.45 7.16
CA ASP A 734 33.37 20.71 6.27
C ASP A 734 32.96 19.24 6.07
N GLU A 735 32.44 18.56 7.10
CA GLU A 735 31.90 17.18 6.95
C GLU A 735 30.68 17.11 6.03
N LEU A 736 29.75 18.08 6.11
CA LEU A 736 28.60 18.15 5.21
C LEU A 736 29.00 18.54 3.78
N ALA A 737 30.04 19.36 3.60
CA ALA A 737 30.56 19.75 2.30
C ALA A 737 31.26 18.57 1.58
N GLY A 738 32.02 17.75 2.31
CA GLY A 738 32.72 16.59 1.77
C GLY A 738 31.80 15.48 1.22
N ILE A 739 30.56 15.38 1.73
CA ILE A 739 29.56 14.41 1.26
C ILE A 739 28.99 14.80 -0.11
N MET A 740 28.93 16.10 -0.45
CA MET A 740 28.42 16.57 -1.75
C MET A 740 29.46 16.51 -2.88
N GLU A 741 30.76 16.62 -2.58
CA GLU A 741 31.81 16.61 -3.62
C GLU A 741 32.10 15.20 -4.19
N ASN A 742 31.74 14.13 -3.49
CA ASN A 742 31.97 12.76 -3.96
C ASN A 742 30.92 12.25 -4.98
N SER A 743 30.04 13.13 -5.46
CA SER A 743 28.96 12.77 -6.40
C SER A 743 29.16 13.28 -7.83
N SER A 744 30.32 13.85 -8.16
CA SER A 744 30.60 14.37 -9.50
C SER A 744 31.85 13.77 -10.14
N ASP A 745 31.77 12.51 -10.61
CA ASP A 745 32.42 12.12 -11.87
C ASP A 745 31.87 10.79 -12.41
N GLY A 746 31.49 10.76 -13.70
CA GLY A 746 31.07 9.55 -14.40
C GLY A 746 29.90 9.74 -15.37
N SER A 747 30.14 10.35 -16.52
CA SER A 747 29.18 10.39 -17.64
C SER A 747 28.91 9.00 -18.22
N ALA A 748 27.64 8.60 -18.37
CA ALA A 748 27.06 8.05 -19.61
C ALA A 748 25.60 7.59 -19.40
N ASP A 749 24.69 8.31 -20.07
CA ASP A 749 23.42 7.86 -20.67
C ASP A 749 22.53 6.89 -19.88
N SER A 750 21.50 7.42 -19.19
CA SER A 750 20.25 6.67 -18.95
C SER A 750 19.07 7.62 -18.68
N SER A 751 18.03 7.39 -19.47
CA SER A 751 16.69 7.99 -19.50
C SER A 751 16.13 8.48 -18.16
N GLU A 752 15.69 9.74 -18.19
CA GLU A 752 14.76 10.39 -17.25
C GLU A 752 13.43 9.62 -17.18
N ASP A 753 13.13 8.97 -16.05
CA ASP A 753 11.80 9.02 -15.44
C ASP A 753 11.79 8.44 -14.00
N ASP A 754 11.09 9.15 -13.13
CA ASP A 754 10.46 8.73 -11.87
C ASP A 754 11.29 8.72 -10.56
N SER A 755 11.40 9.93 -10.01
CA SER A 755 11.51 10.24 -8.59
C SER A 755 10.26 9.78 -7.80
N SER A 756 10.42 8.80 -6.92
CA SER A 756 9.54 8.67 -5.74
C SER A 756 10.21 7.87 -4.60
N ASP A 757 10.20 8.45 -3.40
CA ASP A 757 10.27 7.78 -2.09
C ASP A 757 11.61 7.20 -1.60
N ASN A 758 12.71 7.95 -1.74
CA ASN A 758 13.95 7.66 -0.99
C ASN A 758 14.40 8.80 -0.04
N GLU A 759 13.58 9.85 0.15
CA GLU A 759 13.90 10.94 1.10
C GLU A 759 13.61 10.59 2.57
N ASP A 760 12.92 9.48 2.84
CA ASP A 760 12.43 9.13 4.19
C ASP A 760 13.38 8.21 5.00
N ALA A 761 14.62 8.03 4.52
CA ALA A 761 15.55 7.00 5.01
C ALA A 761 16.70 7.51 5.88
N SER A 762 16.81 8.82 6.08
CA SER A 762 17.78 9.46 6.97
C SER A 762 17.06 9.91 8.25
N ASP A 763 17.63 9.63 9.42
CA ASP A 763 17.17 10.18 10.72
C ASP A 763 17.37 11.71 10.81
N VAL A 764 17.82 12.34 9.73
CA VAL A 764 18.02 13.78 9.57
C VAL A 764 16.68 14.49 9.42
N GLU A 765 16.33 15.31 10.40
CA GLU A 765 15.12 16.13 10.37
C GLU A 765 15.18 17.17 9.23
N MET A 766 14.44 16.94 8.13
CA MET A 766 14.19 17.99 7.13
C MET A 766 12.98 18.82 7.57
N ILE A 767 13.22 19.96 8.22
CA ILE A 767 12.20 20.99 8.37
C ILE A 767 12.31 21.90 7.15
N GLU A 768 11.43 21.71 6.17
CA GLU A 768 11.31 22.59 5.02
C GLU A 768 10.97 24.01 5.48
N ALA A 769 11.96 24.89 5.47
CA ALA A 769 11.77 26.31 5.67
C ALA A 769 11.21 26.96 4.39
N ASN A 770 9.97 26.62 4.01
CA ASN A 770 9.01 27.52 3.35
C ASN A 770 7.68 26.83 3.07
N GLY A 771 6.59 27.56 3.34
CA GLY A 771 5.24 27.04 3.32
C GLY A 771 4.62 26.97 1.94
N ASP A 772 3.96 25.85 1.70
CA ASP A 772 2.69 25.80 0.98
C ASP A 772 1.77 24.87 1.78
N VAL A 773 0.65 25.40 2.27
CA VAL A 773 -0.39 24.59 2.91
C VAL A 773 -1.69 24.85 2.17
N GLU A 774 -2.02 23.88 1.32
CA GLU A 774 -3.41 23.56 1.00
C GLU A 774 -4.17 23.37 2.32
N SER A 775 -5.25 24.12 2.50
CA SER A 775 -6.28 23.82 3.49
C SER A 775 -7.61 23.68 2.78
N GLY A 776 -8.00 22.42 2.55
CA GLY A 776 -9.40 22.03 2.42
C GLY A 776 -9.91 21.56 3.79
N ASP A 777 -10.95 22.17 4.33
CA ASP A 777 -12.32 21.69 4.15
C ASP A 777 -13.32 22.54 4.96
N ALA A 778 -14.56 22.48 4.46
CA ALA A 778 -15.77 23.22 4.67
C ALA A 778 -16.37 23.25 6.09
N SER A 779 -17.08 24.33 6.43
CA SER A 779 -18.55 24.36 6.24
C SER A 779 -19.24 25.56 6.90
N ALA A 780 -20.11 26.16 6.09
CA ALA A 780 -21.46 26.64 6.38
C ALA A 780 -21.71 28.11 6.84
N SER A 781 -22.23 28.85 5.85
CA SER A 781 -23.47 29.65 5.83
C SER A 781 -23.49 31.10 6.32
N GLY A 782 -23.88 32.00 5.39
CA GLY A 782 -24.55 33.27 5.68
C GLY A 782 -24.30 34.37 4.65
N GLU A 783 -25.16 34.44 3.63
CA GLU A 783 -25.37 35.54 2.65
C GLU A 783 -25.52 36.92 3.35
N ASP A 784 -25.34 38.12 2.79
CA ASP A 784 -25.73 38.62 1.46
C ASP A 784 -25.24 40.08 1.21
N SER A 785 -25.14 40.46 -0.08
CA SER A 785 -25.42 41.77 -0.74
C SER A 785 -24.53 43.03 -0.49
N SER A 786 -23.77 43.48 -1.52
CA SER A 786 -24.01 44.60 -2.51
C SER A 786 -23.71 46.00 -1.94
N GLU A 787 -23.03 46.98 -2.57
CA GLU A 787 -22.91 47.46 -3.96
C GLU A 787 -21.51 48.11 -4.19
N GLY A 788 -20.97 48.19 -5.42
CA GLY A 788 -21.04 49.38 -6.30
C GLY A 788 -20.08 50.49 -5.82
N GLY A 789 -18.98 50.86 -6.48
CA GLY A 789 -18.76 51.14 -7.91
C GLY A 789 -18.23 52.58 -8.04
N ASP A 790 -17.13 52.74 -8.79
CA ASP A 790 -16.56 53.96 -9.40
C ASP A 790 -15.44 54.79 -8.71
N ASP A 791 -14.21 54.47 -9.17
CA ASP A 791 -13.32 55.24 -10.06
C ASP A 791 -12.34 56.35 -9.59
N THR A 792 -11.10 56.11 -10.05
CA THR A 792 -9.99 57.02 -10.46
C THR A 792 -9.07 57.67 -9.40
N SER A 793 -7.81 57.19 -9.31
CA SER A 793 -6.62 57.84 -9.92
C SER A 793 -5.27 57.25 -9.43
N SER A 794 -4.36 57.08 -10.40
CA SER A 794 -2.88 57.11 -10.33
C SER A 794 -2.09 56.09 -9.46
N ASP A 795 -1.44 55.18 -10.19
CA ASP A 795 -0.02 54.78 -10.07
C ASP A 795 0.79 55.36 -8.89
N GLU A 796 1.25 54.48 -8.01
CA GLU A 796 2.67 54.42 -7.60
C GLU A 796 3.03 52.98 -7.19
N GLY A 797 3.87 52.34 -7.99
CA GLY A 797 4.58 51.13 -7.60
C GLY A 797 5.59 51.42 -6.50
N ALA A 798 5.37 50.85 -5.32
CA ALA A 798 6.44 50.52 -4.37
C ALA A 798 6.81 49.05 -4.65
N GLY A 799 7.86 48.77 -5.41
CA GLY A 799 9.23 49.15 -5.09
C GLY A 799 9.86 48.01 -4.31
N SER A 800 9.97 46.82 -4.93
CA SER A 800 11.12 45.97 -4.63
C SER A 800 12.33 46.80 -5.00
N GLU A 801 13.19 47.10 -4.02
CA GLU A 801 14.46 47.78 -4.28
C GLU A 801 15.08 47.14 -5.54
N PRO A 802 15.40 47.94 -6.58
CA PRO A 802 16.19 47.40 -7.67
C PRO A 802 17.46 46.87 -7.02
N ASP A 803 17.85 45.65 -7.39
CA ASP A 803 19.07 45.07 -6.89
C ASP A 803 20.22 45.93 -7.44
N ASP A 804 20.63 46.92 -6.63
CA ASP A 804 21.69 47.87 -6.95
C ASP A 804 23.01 47.12 -7.24
N GLU A 805 23.17 45.89 -6.77
CA GLU A 805 24.30 45.02 -7.08
C GLU A 805 24.16 44.31 -8.44
N LEU A 806 22.95 43.90 -8.82
CA LEU A 806 22.66 43.25 -10.12
C LEU A 806 22.78 44.26 -11.27
N THR A 807 22.29 45.49 -11.07
CA THR A 807 22.45 46.60 -12.01
C THR A 807 23.89 47.08 -12.11
N ALA A 808 24.63 47.13 -10.99
CA ALA A 808 26.06 47.41 -10.99
C ALA A 808 26.87 46.30 -11.70
N PHE A 809 26.48 45.03 -11.56
CA PHE A 809 27.10 43.89 -12.23
C PHE A 809 26.87 43.91 -13.74
N GLU A 810 25.64 44.12 -14.20
CA GLU A 810 25.32 44.25 -15.62
C GLU A 810 26.06 45.45 -16.25
N SER A 811 26.19 46.56 -15.52
CA SER A 811 26.98 47.71 -15.98
C SER A 811 28.47 47.38 -16.13
N LYS A 812 29.05 46.62 -15.18
CA LYS A 812 30.47 46.21 -15.22
C LYS A 812 30.73 45.15 -16.28
N LEU A 813 29.78 44.23 -16.51
CA LEU A 813 29.85 43.21 -17.54
C LEU A 813 29.75 43.82 -18.95
N ALA A 814 28.83 44.76 -19.16
CA ALA A 814 28.71 45.51 -20.41
C ALA A 814 29.96 46.38 -20.68
N GLN A 815 30.52 46.98 -19.62
CA GLN A 815 31.75 47.77 -19.71
C GLN A 815 33.00 46.91 -19.99
N THR A 816 33.03 45.64 -19.58
CA THR A 816 34.12 44.70 -19.90
C THR A 816 33.99 44.06 -21.28
N LEU A 817 32.77 43.85 -21.77
CA LEU A 817 32.51 43.28 -23.11
C LEU A 817 32.54 44.33 -24.24
N GLY A 818 32.73 45.61 -23.93
CA GLY A 818 32.87 46.68 -24.92
C GLY A 818 31.60 47.02 -25.71
N THR A 819 30.44 46.49 -25.32
CA THR A 819 29.16 46.67 -26.01
C THR A 819 28.38 47.85 -25.44
N ASN A 820 28.55 49.04 -26.03
CA ASN A 820 27.58 50.14 -25.87
C ASN A 820 26.82 50.33 -27.18
N LYS A 821 25.50 50.22 -27.22
CA LYS A 821 24.55 51.20 -26.66
C LYS A 821 23.13 50.60 -26.46
N PRO A 822 22.40 51.00 -25.40
CA PRO A 822 21.00 51.34 -25.53
C PRO A 822 20.90 52.86 -25.84
N VAL A 823 20.46 53.21 -27.06
CA VAL A 823 19.93 54.57 -27.31
C VAL A 823 18.44 54.44 -27.59
N VAL A 824 17.69 55.13 -26.75
CA VAL A 824 16.28 55.47 -26.88
C VAL A 824 16.12 56.46 -28.04
N ASN A 825 15.17 56.18 -28.94
CA ASN A 825 14.62 57.01 -30.04
C ASN A 825 15.29 56.98 -31.43
N GLY A 826 14.54 56.43 -32.41
CA GLY A 826 14.14 57.14 -33.65
C GLY A 826 15.03 57.09 -34.89
N ASP A 827 14.48 56.47 -35.94
CA ASP A 827 14.75 56.59 -37.40
C ASP A 827 15.97 55.92 -38.06
N ALA A 828 15.66 55.42 -39.26
CA ALA A 828 16.42 54.49 -40.09
C ALA A 828 17.55 55.14 -40.92
N ALA A 829 18.65 54.42 -41.13
CA ALA A 829 19.40 54.36 -42.39
C ALA A 829 20.50 53.26 -42.33
N ASP A 830 20.56 52.45 -43.40
CA ASP A 830 21.60 51.47 -43.69
C ASP A 830 23.02 52.07 -43.71
N SER A 831 24.00 51.29 -43.22
CA SER A 831 25.32 51.18 -43.84
C SER A 831 26.02 49.91 -43.36
N ASP A 832 26.33 49.04 -44.31
CA ASP A 832 27.27 47.92 -44.21
C ASP A 832 28.59 48.31 -43.51
N SER A 833 29.13 47.42 -42.68
CA SER A 833 30.37 46.68 -42.98
C SER A 833 31.03 46.10 -41.72
N ASP A 834 31.41 44.84 -41.86
CA ASP A 834 32.56 44.15 -41.26
C ASP A 834 32.46 43.68 -39.79
N GLU A 835 32.10 42.39 -39.69
CA GLU A 835 32.59 41.45 -38.68
C GLU A 835 34.10 41.62 -38.51
N SER A 836 34.53 42.27 -37.43
CA SER A 836 35.89 42.14 -36.94
C SER A 836 35.94 40.94 -36.00
N ASP A 837 36.41 39.81 -36.53
CA ASP A 837 36.87 38.65 -35.77
C ASP A 837 37.75 39.12 -34.60
N MET A 838 37.31 38.87 -33.37
CA MET A 838 38.15 39.04 -32.18
C MET A 838 39.27 37.99 -32.26
N ASP A 839 40.51 38.46 -32.39
CA ASP A 839 41.72 37.63 -32.41
C ASP A 839 41.85 36.82 -31.11
N ASP A 840 42.26 35.54 -31.19
CA ASP A 840 42.21 34.56 -30.08
C ASP A 840 42.94 35.06 -28.81
N ASP A 841 43.96 35.89 -28.96
CA ASP A 841 44.72 36.49 -27.85
C ASP A 841 43.91 37.54 -27.06
N GLN A 842 42.91 38.19 -27.66
CA GLN A 842 41.99 39.10 -26.96
C GLN A 842 40.88 38.33 -26.21
N MET A 843 40.47 37.17 -26.71
CA MET A 843 39.51 36.30 -26.01
C MET A 843 40.12 35.67 -24.75
N MET A 844 41.41 35.28 -24.78
CA MET A 844 42.13 34.78 -23.59
C MET A 844 42.31 35.83 -22.50
N GLN A 845 42.45 37.12 -22.85
CA GLN A 845 42.58 38.20 -21.85
C GLN A 845 41.24 38.53 -21.17
N LEU A 846 40.11 38.41 -21.87
CA LEU A 846 38.77 38.57 -21.29
C LEU A 846 38.41 37.41 -20.35
N ASP A 847 38.85 36.19 -20.66
CA ASP A 847 38.57 34.98 -19.87
C ASP A 847 39.14 35.05 -18.44
N GLY A 848 40.34 35.65 -18.28
CA GLY A 848 40.95 35.88 -16.96
C GLY A 848 40.18 36.89 -16.09
N HIS A 849 39.47 37.85 -16.70
CA HIS A 849 38.63 38.81 -16.00
C HIS A 849 37.24 38.23 -15.69
N LEU A 850 36.62 37.50 -16.61
CA LEU A 850 35.37 36.76 -16.34
C LEU A 850 35.59 35.71 -15.25
N THR A 851 36.71 35.00 -15.25
CA THR A 851 37.05 34.01 -14.22
C THR A 851 37.15 34.64 -12.83
N LYS A 852 37.75 35.83 -12.69
CA LYS A 852 37.80 36.54 -11.39
C LYS A 852 36.42 37.01 -10.94
N ILE A 853 35.59 37.51 -11.86
CA ILE A 853 34.22 37.95 -11.58
C ILE A 853 33.32 36.77 -11.17
N PHE A 854 33.45 35.62 -11.86
CA PHE A 854 32.76 34.39 -11.50
C PHE A 854 33.29 33.81 -10.18
N GLN A 855 34.60 33.83 -9.92
CA GLN A 855 35.16 33.43 -8.62
C GLN A 855 34.66 34.30 -7.46
N GLU A 856 34.50 35.62 -7.65
CA GLU A 856 33.90 36.50 -6.65
C GLU A 856 32.40 36.19 -6.44
N ARG A 857 31.66 35.86 -7.51
CA ARG A 857 30.27 35.40 -7.42
C ARG A 857 30.13 34.05 -6.73
N THR A 858 31.02 33.09 -6.98
CA THR A 858 31.00 31.78 -6.32
C THR A 858 31.28 31.93 -4.81
N LYS A 859 32.21 32.82 -4.43
CA LYS A 859 32.47 33.16 -3.02
C LYS A 859 31.27 33.83 -2.34
N LEU A 860 30.56 34.73 -3.02
CA LEU A 860 29.35 35.37 -2.51
C LEU A 860 28.15 34.40 -2.44
N SER A 861 28.03 33.50 -3.42
CA SER A 861 27.00 32.46 -3.47
C SER A 861 27.17 31.43 -2.34
N ASN A 862 28.41 31.00 -2.06
CA ASN A 862 28.72 30.13 -0.93
C ASN A 862 28.38 30.84 0.38
N LYS A 863 28.80 32.10 0.58
CA LYS A 863 28.46 32.87 1.79
C LYS A 863 26.94 33.02 2.02
N LYS A 864 26.13 33.10 0.97
CA LYS A 864 24.66 33.16 1.05
C LYS A 864 24.04 31.79 1.36
N LYS A 865 24.61 30.70 0.84
CA LYS A 865 24.23 29.33 1.15
C LYS A 865 24.60 28.98 2.60
N ASP A 866 25.85 29.24 3.00
CA ASP A 866 26.36 29.02 4.35
C ASP A 866 25.54 29.77 5.40
N ASN A 867 25.18 31.03 5.14
CA ASN A 867 24.34 31.80 6.07
C ASN A 867 22.87 31.31 6.11
N ARG A 868 22.36 30.70 5.02
CA ARG A 868 21.03 30.06 4.99
C ARG A 868 21.05 28.76 5.79
N ASP A 869 22.09 27.97 5.62
CA ASP A 869 22.29 26.69 6.31
C ASP A 869 22.52 26.93 7.81
N ALA A 870 23.36 27.90 8.17
CA ALA A 870 23.57 28.37 9.55
C ALA A 870 22.26 28.81 10.22
N LYS A 871 21.46 29.61 9.51
CA LYS A 871 20.15 30.05 9.98
C LYS A 871 19.21 28.87 10.20
N GLY A 872 19.19 27.90 9.28
CA GLY A 872 18.40 26.66 9.41
C GLY A 872 18.75 25.89 10.68
N THR A 873 20.04 25.68 10.95
CA THR A 873 20.54 24.97 12.14
C THR A 873 20.11 25.65 13.43
N VAL A 874 20.31 26.97 13.55
CA VAL A 874 19.92 27.72 14.76
C VAL A 874 18.40 27.70 14.96
N VAL A 875 17.61 27.88 13.89
CA VAL A 875 16.14 27.83 13.97
C VAL A 875 15.64 26.45 14.42
N ASN A 876 16.22 25.37 13.87
CA ASN A 876 15.87 24.00 14.25
C ASN A 876 16.21 23.74 15.71
N PHE A 877 17.38 24.16 16.17
CA PHE A 877 17.78 24.03 17.58
C PHE A 877 16.84 24.78 18.52
N LYS A 878 16.52 26.05 18.22
CA LYS A 878 15.53 26.82 18.98
C LYS A 878 14.17 26.15 19.00
N SER A 879 13.74 25.58 17.88
CA SER A 879 12.47 24.85 17.84
C SER A 879 12.48 23.61 18.73
N ARG A 880 13.59 22.88 18.83
CA ARG A 880 13.72 21.72 19.72
C ARG A 880 13.67 22.13 21.18
N VAL A 881 14.30 23.26 21.52
CA VAL A 881 14.22 23.86 22.87
C VAL A 881 12.78 24.27 23.21
N LEU A 882 12.02 24.83 22.26
CA LEU A 882 10.60 25.15 22.46
C LEU A 882 9.75 23.90 22.77
N ASP A 883 10.11 22.72 22.26
CA ASP A 883 9.42 21.49 22.63
C ASP A 883 9.67 21.12 24.09
N LEU A 884 10.91 21.26 24.59
CA LEU A 884 11.22 21.05 26.01
C LEU A 884 10.46 22.05 26.88
N LEU A 885 10.42 23.34 26.48
CA LEU A 885 9.63 24.35 27.18
C LEU A 885 8.13 24.05 27.15
N THR A 886 7.62 23.43 26.07
CA THR A 886 6.24 22.95 25.98
C THR A 886 5.96 21.85 27.00
N VAL A 887 6.90 20.91 27.19
CA VAL A 887 6.80 19.89 28.25
C VAL A 887 6.84 20.57 29.63
N PHE A 888 7.73 21.54 29.83
CA PHE A 888 7.86 22.27 31.07
C PHE A 888 6.56 23.00 31.46
N VAL A 889 5.96 23.78 30.56
CA VAL A 889 4.69 24.50 30.84
C VAL A 889 3.51 23.58 31.05
N LYS A 890 3.53 22.34 30.55
CA LYS A 890 2.44 21.38 30.75
C LYS A 890 2.56 20.61 32.06
N GLN A 891 3.77 20.33 32.53
CA GLN A 891 4.00 19.53 33.75
C GLN A 891 4.26 20.39 35.00
N CYS A 892 4.88 21.55 34.83
CA CYS A 892 5.36 22.42 35.92
C CYS A 892 4.60 23.76 36.03
N TYR A 893 3.37 23.84 35.50
CA TYR A 893 2.58 25.09 35.40
C TYR A 893 2.27 25.79 36.74
N SER A 894 2.35 25.09 37.87
CA SER A 894 2.11 25.67 39.20
C SER A 894 3.37 26.23 39.86
N ARG A 895 4.56 25.98 39.30
CA ARG A 895 5.83 26.41 39.89
C ARG A 895 6.10 27.90 39.57
N PRO A 896 6.65 28.69 40.51
CA PRO A 896 6.97 30.11 40.29
C PRO A 896 7.83 30.36 39.05
N LEU A 897 8.79 29.46 38.83
CA LEU A 897 9.77 29.50 37.75
C LEU A 897 9.14 29.59 36.35
N ILE A 898 7.86 29.24 36.20
CA ILE A 898 7.18 29.31 34.90
C ILE A 898 7.01 30.73 34.36
N LEU A 899 6.96 31.73 35.23
CA LEU A 899 6.79 33.13 34.83
C LEU A 899 8.02 33.68 34.12
N GLU A 900 9.22 33.15 34.42
CA GLU A 900 10.47 33.56 33.78
C GLU A 900 10.50 33.21 32.30
N THR A 901 9.70 32.22 31.85
CA THR A 901 9.58 31.87 30.43
C THR A 901 8.84 32.92 29.60
N ILE A 902 8.02 33.77 30.22
CA ILE A 902 7.08 34.63 29.50
C ILE A 902 7.83 35.67 28.66
N VAL A 903 8.76 36.42 29.27
CA VAL A 903 9.44 37.52 28.60
C VAL A 903 10.37 37.03 27.47
N PRO A 904 11.23 36.01 27.67
CA PRO A 904 12.10 35.50 26.60
C PRO A 904 11.31 34.92 25.41
N LEU A 905 10.18 34.23 25.66
CA LEU A 905 9.31 33.76 24.59
C LEU A 905 8.66 34.91 23.82
N LEU A 906 8.25 35.99 24.50
CA LEU A 906 7.76 37.20 23.83
C LEU A 906 8.84 37.87 23.00
N GLN A 907 10.06 37.95 23.52
CA GLN A 907 11.20 38.48 22.76
C GLN A 907 11.47 37.63 21.52
N LEU A 908 11.45 36.30 21.63
CA LEU A 908 11.60 35.39 20.50
C LEU A 908 10.54 35.65 19.42
N THR A 909 9.26 35.81 19.77
CA THR A 909 8.19 36.12 18.78
C THR A 909 8.43 37.42 18.02
N ARG A 910 9.24 38.34 18.57
CA ARG A 910 9.61 39.63 17.98
C ARG A 910 10.92 39.58 17.20
N THR A 911 11.94 38.90 17.72
CA THR A 911 13.31 38.89 17.17
C THR A 911 13.49 37.86 16.07
N THR A 912 12.71 36.78 16.08
CA THR A 912 12.81 35.75 15.04
C THR A 912 12.37 36.26 13.69
N SER A 913 13.11 35.86 12.66
CA SER A 913 12.75 36.11 11.26
C SER A 913 11.88 34.97 10.68
N ASN A 914 11.76 33.84 11.39
CA ASN A 914 10.98 32.69 10.97
C ASN A 914 9.55 32.75 11.56
N LYS A 915 8.54 32.79 10.67
CA LYS A 915 7.13 32.86 11.06
C LYS A 915 6.66 31.63 11.85
N GLU A 916 7.15 30.44 11.52
CA GLU A 916 6.78 29.21 12.20
C GLU A 916 7.36 29.17 13.62
N LEU A 917 8.61 29.58 13.80
CA LEU A 917 9.24 29.67 15.13
C LEU A 917 8.50 30.67 16.03
N SER A 918 8.10 31.82 15.46
CA SER A 918 7.24 32.81 16.15
C SER A 918 5.89 32.20 16.56
N SER A 919 5.25 31.45 15.67
CA SER A 919 3.98 30.77 15.95
C SER A 919 4.10 29.69 17.03
N ARG A 920 5.19 28.90 17.00
CA ARG A 920 5.49 27.88 18.02
C ARG A 920 5.71 28.53 19.39
N ALA A 921 6.51 29.60 19.47
CA ALA A 921 6.73 30.34 20.72
C ALA A 921 5.41 30.90 21.31
N PHE A 922 4.55 31.46 20.47
CA PHE A 922 3.20 31.87 20.88
C PHE A 922 2.35 30.69 21.37
N THR A 923 2.47 29.52 20.74
CA THR A 923 1.78 28.30 21.16
C THR A 923 2.24 27.81 22.53
N VAL A 924 3.53 27.92 22.87
CA VAL A 924 4.05 27.61 24.21
C VAL A 924 3.39 28.52 25.26
N LEU A 925 3.39 29.84 25.03
CA LEU A 925 2.75 30.82 25.91
C LEU A 925 1.25 30.56 26.09
N LYS A 926 0.57 30.21 24.99
CA LYS A 926 -0.85 29.85 25.02
C LYS A 926 -1.08 28.58 25.84
N SER A 927 -0.24 27.55 25.66
CA SER A 927 -0.32 26.28 26.40
C SER A 927 -0.19 26.49 27.90
N LEU A 928 0.67 27.41 28.35
CA LEU A 928 0.78 27.77 29.77
C LEU A 928 -0.56 28.28 30.32
N SER A 929 -1.12 29.31 29.69
CA SER A 929 -2.42 29.88 30.08
C SER A 929 -3.54 28.83 30.06
N ASP A 930 -3.64 28.06 28.98
CA ASP A 930 -4.68 27.05 28.80
C ASP A 930 -4.57 25.91 29.83
N THR A 931 -3.36 25.49 30.19
CA THR A 931 -3.12 24.45 31.19
C THR A 931 -3.53 24.92 32.59
N CYS A 932 -3.10 26.12 33.01
CA CYS A 932 -3.56 26.72 34.27
C CYS A 932 -5.08 26.88 34.31
N ASN A 933 -5.69 27.34 33.20
CA ASN A 933 -7.14 27.50 33.08
C ASN A 933 -7.92 26.18 33.20
N LYS A 934 -7.36 25.10 32.64
CA LYS A 934 -7.94 23.75 32.66
C LYS A 934 -7.89 23.14 34.06
N HIS A 935 -6.75 23.24 34.74
CA HIS A 935 -6.54 22.66 36.06
C HIS A 935 -7.03 23.53 37.22
N LYS A 936 -7.32 24.81 36.98
CA LYS A 936 -7.70 25.81 38.00
C LYS A 936 -6.64 25.99 39.10
N THR A 937 -5.38 25.80 38.73
CA THR A 937 -4.22 25.94 39.60
C THR A 937 -3.26 26.95 38.97
N TRP A 938 -2.72 27.84 39.80
CA TRP A 938 -1.95 29.01 39.36
C TRP A 938 -0.56 29.03 40.02
N PRO A 939 0.43 29.71 39.42
CA PRO A 939 1.75 29.87 40.01
C PRO A 939 1.73 30.58 41.37
N GLU A 940 2.43 30.03 42.36
CA GLU A 940 2.50 30.58 43.72
C GLU A 940 3.64 31.60 43.87
N VAL A 941 3.41 32.84 43.42
CA VAL A 941 4.45 33.90 43.33
C VAL A 941 4.06 35.18 44.08
N GLU A 942 5.01 35.87 44.70
CA GLU A 942 4.77 37.15 45.37
C GLU A 942 4.11 38.18 44.44
N GLU A 943 3.24 39.03 44.99
CA GLU A 943 2.44 39.98 44.20
C GLU A 943 3.32 40.96 43.43
N ASP A 944 4.37 41.48 44.07
CA ASP A 944 5.30 42.42 43.45
C ASP A 944 6.06 41.83 42.26
N GLU A 945 6.37 40.54 42.30
CA GLU A 945 7.00 39.84 41.18
C GLU A 945 6.04 39.72 39.98
N LEU A 946 4.75 39.42 40.21
CA LEU A 946 3.72 39.40 39.15
C LEU A 946 3.61 40.77 38.47
N PHE A 947 3.61 41.86 39.23
CA PHE A 947 3.56 43.20 38.65
C PHE A 947 4.87 43.62 37.98
N THR A 948 6.01 43.07 38.41
CA THR A 948 7.30 43.23 37.71
C THR A 948 7.27 42.55 36.35
N VAL A 949 6.75 41.32 36.27
CA VAL A 949 6.55 40.60 35.00
C VAL A 949 5.55 41.36 34.11
N LEU A 950 4.44 41.86 34.66
CA LEU A 950 3.46 42.65 33.90
C LEU A 950 4.09 43.93 33.32
N ALA A 951 4.95 44.61 34.09
CA ALA A 951 5.67 45.78 33.63
C ALA A 951 6.64 45.44 32.49
N ALA A 952 7.33 44.30 32.58
CA ALA A 952 8.20 43.80 31.51
C ALA A 952 7.41 43.48 30.23
N ILE A 953 6.23 42.85 30.33
CA ILE A 953 5.34 42.59 29.19
C ILE A 953 4.87 43.91 28.56
N HIS A 954 4.46 44.90 29.36
CA HIS A 954 4.07 46.22 28.87
C HIS A 954 5.23 46.97 28.19
N LYS A 955 6.47 46.74 28.64
CA LYS A 955 7.67 47.26 27.97
C LYS A 955 7.90 46.58 26.62
N GLU A 956 7.72 45.25 26.51
CA GLU A 956 7.82 44.53 25.23
C GLU A 956 6.71 44.93 24.24
N LEU A 957 5.48 45.17 24.70
CA LEU A 957 4.37 45.67 23.87
C LEU A 957 4.67 46.98 23.12
N LYS A 958 5.66 47.75 23.58
CA LYS A 958 6.10 49.01 22.95
C LYS A 958 7.10 48.81 21.81
N GLN A 959 7.64 47.60 21.63
CA GLN A 959 8.82 47.37 20.79
C GLN A 959 8.48 46.95 19.35
N SER A 960 7.32 46.32 19.10
CA SER A 960 6.97 45.73 17.80
C SER A 960 5.50 45.93 17.43
N ASN A 961 5.23 46.01 16.11
CA ASN A 961 3.90 46.04 15.50
C ASN A 961 3.49 44.69 14.89
N SER A 962 4.28 43.63 15.09
CA SER A 962 3.96 42.28 14.60
C SER A 962 2.67 41.78 15.26
N LYS A 963 1.71 41.31 14.43
CA LYS A 963 0.41 40.81 14.90
C LYS A 963 0.55 39.60 15.86
N VAL A 964 1.50 38.71 15.59
CA VAL A 964 1.74 37.51 16.43
C VAL A 964 2.31 37.93 17.79
N HIS A 965 3.33 38.79 17.80
CA HIS A 965 3.93 39.31 19.02
C HIS A 965 2.92 40.11 19.86
N ALA A 966 2.16 40.99 19.22
CA ALA A 966 1.07 41.75 19.83
C ALA A 966 0.04 40.85 20.54
N SER A 967 -0.41 39.80 19.85
CA SER A 967 -1.38 38.84 20.38
C SER A 967 -0.79 38.00 21.52
N ALA A 968 0.47 37.60 21.39
CA ALA A 968 1.20 36.88 22.43
C ALA A 968 1.34 37.71 23.69
N ALA A 969 1.81 38.96 23.57
CA ALA A 969 2.03 39.85 24.69
C ALA A 969 0.72 40.25 25.38
N SER A 970 -0.35 40.51 24.62
CA SER A 970 -1.69 40.78 25.16
C SER A 970 -2.26 39.59 25.94
N ARG A 971 -2.14 38.36 25.41
CA ARG A 971 -2.58 37.17 26.14
C ARG A 971 -1.75 36.92 27.40
N SER A 972 -0.43 37.07 27.31
CA SER A 972 0.47 36.92 28.46
C SER A 972 0.20 37.97 29.54
N SER A 973 -0.06 39.22 29.17
CA SER A 973 -0.41 40.27 30.14
C SER A 973 -1.73 39.96 30.85
N LEU A 974 -2.76 39.50 30.11
CA LEU A 974 -4.02 39.06 30.71
C LEU A 974 -3.87 37.85 31.62
N PHE A 975 -3.00 36.89 31.25
CA PHE A 975 -2.69 35.73 32.09
C PHE A 975 -2.09 36.16 33.43
N VAL A 976 -1.07 37.03 33.42
CA VAL A 976 -0.43 37.53 34.66
C VAL A 976 -1.43 38.29 35.54
N VAL A 977 -2.27 39.16 34.94
CA VAL A 977 -3.31 39.86 35.71
C VAL A 977 -4.31 38.88 36.30
N LYS A 978 -4.70 37.85 35.55
CA LYS A 978 -5.60 36.81 36.06
C LYS A 978 -5.00 36.08 37.26
N VAL A 979 -3.71 35.75 37.23
CA VAL A 979 -3.01 35.15 38.36
C VAL A 979 -3.04 36.10 39.57
N ALA A 980 -2.69 37.38 39.39
CA ALA A 980 -2.68 38.37 40.46
C ALA A 980 -4.06 38.58 41.11
N ILE A 981 -5.12 38.68 40.30
CA ILE A 981 -6.49 38.86 40.81
C ILE A 981 -7.02 37.61 41.51
N THR A 982 -6.61 36.42 41.04
CA THR A 982 -7.02 35.17 41.70
C THR A 982 -6.39 35.03 43.08
N LYS A 983 -5.23 35.65 43.32
CA LYS A 983 -4.61 35.76 44.65
C LYS A 983 -5.32 36.76 45.55
N ASP A 984 -5.43 38.01 45.10
CA ASP A 984 -6.20 39.05 45.79
C ASP A 984 -6.98 39.90 44.77
N ARG A 985 -8.28 40.05 44.99
CA ARG A 985 -9.16 40.86 44.13
C ARG A 985 -8.77 42.34 44.15
N GLN A 986 -8.08 42.82 45.20
CA GLN A 986 -7.58 44.21 45.28
C GLN A 986 -6.49 44.50 44.23
N ASN A 987 -5.79 43.47 43.75
CA ASN A 987 -4.79 43.60 42.68
C ASN A 987 -5.36 44.11 41.35
N TYR A 988 -6.70 44.12 41.19
CA TYR A 988 -7.36 44.74 40.03
C TYR A 988 -7.02 46.22 39.90
N GLU A 989 -6.98 46.97 41.00
CA GLU A 989 -6.71 48.42 40.98
C GLU A 989 -5.33 48.70 40.40
N ARG A 990 -4.29 48.03 40.93
CA ARG A 990 -2.91 48.16 40.46
C ARG A 990 -2.75 47.72 39.00
N ALA A 991 -3.41 46.63 38.59
CA ALA A 991 -3.41 46.21 37.19
C ALA A 991 -4.08 47.26 36.28
N ALA A 992 -5.24 47.80 36.68
CA ALA A 992 -5.95 48.83 35.93
C ALA A 992 -5.12 50.11 35.79
N ASP A 993 -4.40 50.52 36.82
CA ASP A 993 -3.47 51.66 36.77
C ASP A 993 -2.36 51.44 35.74
N MET A 994 -1.78 50.23 35.69
CA MET A 994 -0.74 49.90 34.70
C MET A 994 -1.27 49.89 33.27
N TYR A 995 -2.48 49.39 33.01
CA TYR A 995 -3.12 49.49 31.69
C TYR A 995 -3.48 50.93 31.33
N THR A 996 -3.91 51.73 32.31
CA THR A 996 -4.20 53.15 32.12
C THR A 996 -2.93 53.92 31.76
N ALA A 997 -1.80 53.63 32.42
CA ALA A 997 -0.50 54.19 32.06
C ALA A 997 -0.09 53.79 30.64
N LEU A 998 -0.26 52.52 30.26
CA LEU A 998 0.00 52.04 28.90
C LEU A 998 -0.89 52.74 27.85
N GLN A 999 -2.16 53.00 28.16
CA GLN A 999 -3.09 53.70 27.29
C GLN A 999 -2.76 55.19 27.13
N LYS A 1000 -2.33 55.85 28.22
CA LYS A 1000 -1.82 57.24 28.17
C LYS A 1000 -0.60 57.33 27.25
N ASP A 1001 0.34 56.39 27.38
CA ASP A 1001 1.53 56.34 26.52
C ASP A 1001 1.17 56.11 25.05
N TRP A 1002 0.22 55.22 24.76
CA TRP A 1002 -0.29 54.99 23.40
C TRP A 1002 -0.94 56.25 22.81
N TYR A 1003 -1.79 56.94 23.58
CA TYR A 1003 -2.47 58.16 23.13
C TYR A 1003 -1.49 59.32 22.90
N ALA A 1004 -0.45 59.44 23.73
CA ALA A 1004 0.55 60.50 23.63
C ALA A 1004 1.43 60.40 22.37
N HIS A 1005 1.55 59.22 21.76
CA HIS A 1005 2.42 58.97 20.61
C HIS A 1005 1.62 58.53 19.38
N PRO A 1006 1.39 59.41 18.39
CA PRO A 1006 0.62 59.07 17.18
C PRO A 1006 1.18 57.91 16.34
N ARG A 1007 2.47 57.59 16.49
CA ARG A 1007 3.15 56.43 15.87
C ARG A 1007 3.46 55.32 16.87
N SER A 1008 2.65 55.17 17.93
CA SER A 1008 2.84 54.13 18.93
C SER A 1008 2.80 52.75 18.29
N LYS A 1009 3.74 51.88 18.69
CA LYS A 1009 3.74 50.46 18.31
C LYS A 1009 2.77 49.62 19.16
N ILE A 1010 2.15 50.20 20.19
CA ILE A 1010 1.22 49.49 21.06
C ILE A 1010 -0.07 49.16 20.27
N PRO A 1011 -0.46 47.88 20.16
CA PRO A 1011 -1.65 47.48 19.42
C PRO A 1011 -2.96 47.89 20.12
N ASN A 1012 -3.92 48.40 19.34
CA ASN A 1012 -5.26 48.74 19.87
C ASN A 1012 -5.99 47.54 20.48
N SER A 1013 -5.71 46.33 19.97
CA SER A 1013 -6.33 45.09 20.43
C SER A 1013 -6.09 44.82 21.92
N VAL A 1014 -4.94 45.25 22.47
CA VAL A 1014 -4.59 45.08 23.89
C VAL A 1014 -5.62 45.74 24.80
N PHE A 1015 -6.07 46.95 24.45
CA PHE A 1015 -7.07 47.68 25.24
C PHE A 1015 -8.47 47.09 25.10
N THR A 1016 -8.85 46.64 23.89
CA THR A 1016 -10.14 45.97 23.69
C THR A 1016 -10.20 44.63 24.40
N GLU A 1017 -9.10 43.87 24.42
CA GLU A 1017 -9.00 42.58 25.11
C GLU A 1017 -9.00 42.78 26.64
N TRP A 1018 -8.25 43.77 27.15
CA TRP A 1018 -8.30 44.18 28.56
C TRP A 1018 -9.71 44.55 29.01
N THR A 1019 -10.40 45.40 28.24
CA THR A 1019 -11.75 45.85 28.56
C THR A 1019 -12.74 44.68 28.53
N SER A 1020 -12.67 43.85 27.49
CA SER A 1020 -13.53 42.67 27.36
C SER A 1020 -13.30 41.68 28.49
N TRP A 1021 -12.04 41.44 28.84
CA TRP A 1021 -11.65 40.59 29.95
C TRP A 1021 -12.16 41.15 31.29
N SER A 1022 -11.94 42.44 31.58
CA SER A 1022 -12.42 43.10 32.81
C SER A 1022 -13.94 42.99 32.97
N ILE A 1023 -14.71 43.21 31.89
CA ILE A 1023 -16.17 43.03 31.89
C ILE A 1023 -16.54 41.57 32.19
N SER A 1024 -15.83 40.60 31.60
CA SER A 1024 -16.09 39.18 31.82
C SER A 1024 -15.75 38.72 33.24
N SER A 1025 -14.61 39.19 33.79
CA SER A 1025 -14.11 38.84 35.11
C SER A 1025 -14.92 39.46 36.24
N ARG A 1026 -15.68 40.53 35.98
CA ARG A 1026 -16.61 41.12 36.95
C ARG A 1026 -17.77 40.19 37.31
N LYS A 1027 -18.17 39.28 36.40
CA LYS A 1027 -19.33 38.39 36.58
C LYS A 1027 -19.00 37.11 37.37
N GLY A 1028 -17.73 36.86 37.67
CA GLY A 1028 -17.24 35.82 38.57
C GLY A 1028 -16.70 36.41 39.86
#